data_AF-A0A7C7DPH2-F1
#
_entry.id   AF-A0A7C7DPH2-F1
#
_cell.length_a   1.000
_cell.length_b   1.000
_cell.length_c   1.000
_cell.angle_alpha   90.00
_cell.angle_beta   90.00
_cell.angle_gamma   90.00
#
_symmetry.space_group_name_H-M   'P 1'
#
loop_
_entity.id
_entity.type
_entity.pdbx_description
1 polymer ?
#
loop_
_entity_poly.entity_id
_entity_poly.type
_entity_poly.pdbx_seq_one_letter_code
_entity_poly.pdbx_strand_id
1 'polypeptide(L)'
;MEVIEGTVERVTFRNEENLYTVARFLPGGCHRAITVVGTLPRISVGESLKLEGVWTRHPIYGEQFKVERSYVSPPTSPHGLERYLSSGIIKGVGPATAARLVKEFGVSVLDVIENEPDKLTCVPGIGQEKAARIHKALKDLKNINRIMAFLQGYDLGIGLASRIYRHYGDATVEVIRENPYRLAEEVYGFGFKLADRLALKMGIEPTSPKRVRAAVIFALKQLAEQGHTYAPDPLLYEKVRAMVLDLDPTDFKAALSDLEEDKKIARESIPEAAERFDDEWTDVRCSALSFLHRSESDVADRIRDLVLASQRLFRFDVDDEIKAAEEATGISLSEEQRGALRTALQNRVSIITGGPGTGKTTLIRCLVRILQERGISFELTSPTGRAAKRLEQVTGCEAKTIHRLLEYKFEANGGWTFARNRSRRLEAKVVIVDEASMIDIQLARALVEALPRNGSLLLVGDKDQLPPVGPGDFFGDLIESGVVPIFSLNQIHRQAKESMIVVNAHKINSGEFPILRQVWAKGSEPTEEVSPGDFWFIGEDDPDRVRDLVVEMVAVRLPKMGFDPFSDIQVIAPMKKGKAGVEELNEALKEVLNPSSPGKREIKTQGVMLREGDKVMQIVNDYNKEVYNGDWGRVVAVDLEEGEVLVDFDGANCGKVRYDLSELDELTLAYATSVHKSQGSEYPVVVMPVVTQHFVMLRRNLLYTAITRAKRLMILIGSKRAVAIAVNQGKGDRRLTTLVKKLRRGLLEGVEAIT
;
A
#
# COMPACT_ATOMS: atom_id res chain seq x y z
N MET A 1 -12.36 31.97 5.40
CA MET A 1 -11.19 31.89 6.30
C MET A 1 -11.07 33.22 7.00
N GLU A 2 -10.85 33.19 8.30
CA GLU A 2 -10.57 34.42 9.04
C GLU A 2 -9.08 34.71 9.00
N VAL A 3 -8.73 35.99 9.09
CA VAL A 3 -7.35 36.47 9.03
C VAL A 3 -7.05 37.18 10.34
N ILE A 4 -5.99 36.74 11.03
CA ILE A 4 -5.56 37.31 12.31
C ILE A 4 -4.09 37.71 12.18
N GLU A 5 -3.81 38.99 12.44
CA GLU A 5 -2.45 39.54 12.53
C GLU A 5 -2.09 39.75 13.99
N GLY A 6 -0.86 39.45 14.38
CA GLY A 6 -0.47 39.47 15.78
C GLY A 6 0.94 38.95 16.02
N THR A 7 1.31 38.81 17.30
CA THR A 7 2.66 38.40 17.71
C THR A 7 2.63 37.09 18.47
N VAL A 8 3.58 36.19 18.21
CA VAL A 8 3.75 34.96 18.98
C VAL A 8 4.27 35.30 20.37
N GLU A 9 3.49 35.03 21.41
CA GLU A 9 3.86 35.30 22.80
C GLU A 9 4.66 34.14 23.41
N ARG A 10 4.27 32.90 23.09
CA ARG A 10 4.92 31.70 23.60
C ARG A 10 4.64 30.52 22.67
N VAL A 11 5.65 29.69 22.44
CA VAL A 11 5.44 28.37 21.82
C VAL A 11 5.27 27.35 22.95
N THR A 12 4.15 26.65 22.98
CA THR A 12 3.80 25.68 24.03
C THR A 12 4.33 24.30 23.69
N PHE A 13 4.22 23.89 22.43
CA PHE A 13 4.67 22.59 21.95
C PHE A 13 5.10 22.71 20.48
N ARG A 14 6.13 21.97 20.10
CA ARG A 14 6.58 21.88 18.72
C ARG A 14 7.20 20.52 18.43
N ASN A 15 6.78 19.92 17.33
CA ASN A 15 7.41 18.75 16.77
C ASN A 15 8.39 19.19 15.66
N GLU A 16 9.67 18.79 15.78
CA GLU A 16 10.72 19.17 14.82
C GLU A 16 10.63 18.42 13.49
N GLU A 17 9.96 17.26 13.46
CA GLU A 17 9.86 16.40 12.28
C GLU A 17 8.71 16.81 11.36
N ASN A 18 7.53 17.10 11.90
CA ASN A 18 6.33 17.46 11.12
C ASN A 18 5.97 18.96 11.19
N LEU A 19 6.77 19.77 11.90
CA LEU A 19 6.60 21.22 12.11
C LEU A 19 5.27 21.63 12.74
N TYR A 20 4.53 20.69 13.35
CA TYR A 20 3.33 20.98 14.10
C TYR A 20 3.67 21.82 15.32
N THR A 21 2.97 22.94 15.48
CA THR A 21 3.25 23.92 16.53
C THR A 21 1.97 24.36 17.22
N VAL A 22 2.00 24.37 18.54
CA VAL A 22 0.99 24.95 19.41
C VAL A 22 1.60 26.20 20.04
N ALA A 23 1.02 27.37 19.78
CA ALA A 23 1.53 28.63 20.30
C ALA A 23 0.42 29.52 20.89
N ARG A 24 0.79 30.37 21.85
CA ARG A 24 0.00 31.51 22.30
C ARG A 24 0.32 32.69 21.39
N PHE A 25 -0.72 33.27 20.81
CA PHE A 25 -0.64 34.34 19.82
C PHE A 25 -1.46 35.53 20.30
N LEU A 26 -0.89 36.72 20.25
CA LEU A 26 -1.55 37.96 20.67
C LEU A 26 -1.99 38.74 19.42
N PRO A 27 -3.29 38.77 19.09
CA PRO A 27 -3.80 39.54 17.95
C PRO A 27 -3.56 41.04 18.14
N GLY A 28 -3.26 41.76 17.05
CA GLY A 28 -3.08 43.21 17.05
C GLY A 28 -4.35 43.92 17.55
N GLY A 29 -4.19 44.79 18.57
CA GLY A 29 -5.31 45.52 19.18
C GLY A 29 -6.06 44.77 20.29
N CYS A 30 -5.68 43.54 20.61
CA CYS A 30 -6.28 42.74 21.68
C CYS A 30 -5.34 42.57 22.89
N HIS A 31 -5.89 42.63 24.10
CA HIS A 31 -5.13 42.40 25.35
C HIS A 31 -5.07 40.92 25.77
N ARG A 32 -5.73 40.01 25.04
CA ARG A 32 -5.83 38.59 25.40
C ARG A 32 -5.18 37.71 24.33
N ALA A 33 -4.25 36.87 24.75
CA ALA A 33 -3.61 35.89 23.89
C ALA A 33 -4.56 34.71 23.59
N ILE A 34 -4.64 34.34 22.32
CA ILE A 34 -5.39 33.20 21.80
C ILE A 34 -4.45 32.02 21.57
N THR A 35 -4.98 30.80 21.52
CA THR A 35 -4.18 29.61 21.20
C THR A 35 -4.27 29.35 19.70
N VAL A 36 -3.13 29.28 19.03
CA VAL A 36 -3.03 28.91 17.61
C VAL A 36 -2.41 27.52 17.49
N VAL A 37 -2.98 26.69 16.62
CA VAL A 37 -2.55 25.31 16.39
C VAL A 37 -2.42 25.05 14.89
N GLY A 38 -1.34 24.43 14.47
CA GLY A 38 -1.13 24.07 13.06
C GLY A 38 0.31 23.77 12.73
N THR A 39 0.54 23.30 11.50
CA THR A 39 1.90 23.18 10.97
C THR A 39 2.37 24.57 10.59
N LEU A 40 3.34 25.11 11.33
CA LEU A 40 3.89 26.44 11.08
C LEU A 40 5.37 26.26 10.67
N PRO A 41 5.90 27.04 9.70
CA PRO A 41 7.34 27.15 9.48
C PRO A 41 8.06 27.53 10.78
N ARG A 42 9.39 27.58 10.86
CA ARG A 42 10.09 27.95 12.11
C ARG A 42 9.65 29.31 12.67
N ILE A 43 8.60 29.28 13.51
CA ILE A 43 8.06 30.41 14.22
C ILE A 43 8.75 30.54 15.57
N SER A 44 8.87 31.76 16.06
CA SER A 44 9.52 32.03 17.32
C SER A 44 8.86 33.11 18.13
N VAL A 45 9.13 33.06 19.44
CA VAL A 45 8.55 34.00 20.40
C VAL A 45 8.98 35.43 20.03
N GLY A 46 8.01 36.33 19.86
CA GLY A 46 8.20 37.71 19.43
C GLY A 46 8.02 37.96 17.93
N GLU A 47 7.80 36.93 17.12
CA GLU A 47 7.60 37.08 15.68
C GLU A 47 6.17 37.53 15.35
N SER A 48 6.06 38.52 14.46
CA SER A 48 4.76 39.00 13.97
C SER A 48 4.32 38.13 12.80
N LEU A 49 3.13 37.54 12.89
CA LEU A 49 2.58 36.67 11.87
C LEU A 49 1.23 37.19 11.41
N LYS A 50 0.93 36.93 10.14
CA LYS A 50 -0.42 36.98 9.59
C LYS A 50 -0.89 35.56 9.37
N LEU A 51 -1.91 35.14 10.11
CA LEU A 51 -2.43 33.78 10.12
C LEU A 51 -3.79 33.77 9.43
N GLU A 52 -3.98 32.86 8.49
CA GLU A 52 -5.29 32.58 7.87
C GLU A 52 -5.74 31.18 8.28
N GLY A 53 -6.98 31.06 8.74
CA GLY A 53 -7.43 29.82 9.34
C GLY A 53 -8.91 29.81 9.73
N VAL A 54 -9.25 28.83 10.56
CA VAL A 54 -10.61 28.61 11.08
C VAL A 54 -10.58 28.42 12.59
N TRP A 55 -11.57 29.00 13.28
CA TRP A 55 -11.77 28.74 14.69
C TRP A 55 -12.27 27.32 14.90
N THR A 56 -11.63 26.64 15.84
CA THR A 56 -11.95 25.27 16.24
C THR A 56 -12.00 25.22 17.76
N ARG A 57 -12.88 24.40 18.31
CA ARG A 57 -13.02 24.28 19.77
C ARG A 57 -12.46 22.94 20.21
N HIS A 58 -11.34 22.97 20.92
CA HIS A 58 -10.74 21.78 21.52
C HIS A 58 -11.49 21.41 22.80
N PRO A 59 -11.84 20.13 23.04
CA PRO A 59 -12.63 19.71 24.19
C PRO A 59 -12.00 20.08 25.54
N ILE A 60 -10.67 20.01 25.63
CA ILE A 60 -9.90 20.26 26.87
C ILE A 60 -9.35 21.69 26.96
N TYR A 61 -8.89 22.26 25.84
CA TYR A 61 -8.14 23.52 25.83
C TYR A 61 -8.96 24.73 25.38
N GLY A 62 -10.25 24.53 25.09
CA GLY A 62 -11.17 25.58 24.70
C GLY A 62 -10.98 26.03 23.25
N GLU A 63 -11.25 27.30 22.99
CA GLU A 63 -11.23 27.89 21.65
C GLU A 63 -9.79 28.06 21.13
N GLN A 64 -9.53 27.51 19.94
CA GLN A 64 -8.22 27.51 19.29
C GLN A 64 -8.36 27.89 17.81
N PHE A 65 -7.43 28.69 17.32
CA PHE A 65 -7.38 29.07 15.92
C PHE A 65 -6.49 28.10 15.15
N LYS A 66 -7.10 27.30 14.28
CA LYS A 66 -6.39 26.33 13.43
C LYS A 66 -5.86 27.03 12.20
N VAL A 67 -4.53 27.10 12.07
CA VAL A 67 -3.87 27.81 10.97
C VAL A 67 -3.79 26.94 9.72
N GLU A 68 -4.21 27.49 8.59
CA GLU A 68 -4.06 26.86 7.26
C GLU A 68 -2.97 27.55 6.42
N ARG A 69 -2.79 28.86 6.58
CA ARG A 69 -1.72 29.65 5.94
C ARG A 69 -1.10 30.62 6.93
N SER A 70 0.20 30.84 6.80
CA SER A 70 0.94 31.75 7.69
C SER A 70 1.95 32.56 6.91
N TYR A 71 1.89 33.88 7.03
CA TYR A 71 2.88 34.79 6.47
C TYR A 71 3.66 35.44 7.61
N VAL A 72 4.99 35.37 7.52
CA VAL A 72 5.87 36.05 8.48
C VAL A 72 5.95 37.52 8.11
N SER A 73 5.69 38.40 9.09
CA SER A 73 5.92 39.84 8.97
C SER A 73 7.16 40.20 9.79
N PRO A 74 8.10 41.00 9.25
CA PRO A 74 9.29 41.41 9.99
C PRO A 74 8.89 42.24 11.22
N PRO A 75 9.50 42.00 12.40
CA PRO A 75 9.21 42.78 13.60
C PRO A 75 9.70 44.22 13.42
N THR A 76 8.80 45.20 13.59
CA THR A 76 9.08 46.63 13.41
C THR A 76 9.42 47.37 14.71
N SER A 77 9.35 46.69 15.86
CA SER A 77 9.61 47.30 17.18
C SER A 77 10.94 46.80 17.80
N PRO A 78 11.68 47.68 18.52
CA PRO A 78 12.91 47.28 19.22
C PRO A 78 12.70 46.14 20.23
N HIS A 79 11.59 46.17 20.97
CA HIS A 79 11.26 45.11 21.93
C HIS A 79 10.91 43.77 21.24
N GLY A 80 10.26 43.83 20.07
CA GLY A 80 9.99 42.66 19.24
C GLY A 80 11.26 42.04 18.66
N LEU A 81 12.21 42.87 18.22
CA LEU A 81 13.51 42.42 17.71
C LEU A 81 14.36 41.73 18.77
N GLU A 82 14.35 42.25 20.01
CA GLU A 82 15.08 41.65 21.12
C GLU A 82 14.53 40.26 21.46
N ARG A 83 13.20 40.10 21.49
CA ARG A 83 12.53 38.80 21.67
C ARG A 83 12.81 37.85 20.50
N TYR A 84 12.72 38.34 19.27
CA TYR A 84 12.99 37.57 18.07
C TYR A 84 14.42 36.99 18.06
N LEU A 85 15.43 37.81 18.36
CA LEU A 85 16.83 37.38 18.40
C LEU A 85 17.15 36.47 19.60
N SER A 86 16.44 36.61 20.73
CA SER A 86 16.67 35.84 21.96
C SER A 86 15.87 34.55 22.07
N SER A 87 14.92 34.32 21.15
CA SER A 87 14.01 33.17 21.10
C SER A 87 14.67 31.81 20.85
N GLY A 88 16.00 31.77 20.62
CA GLY A 88 16.74 30.55 20.31
C GLY A 88 16.78 30.17 18.82
N ILE A 89 16.21 30.99 17.93
CA ILE A 89 16.30 30.84 16.46
C ILE A 89 17.76 30.79 16.01
N ILE A 90 18.56 31.74 16.50
CA ILE A 90 19.95 31.91 16.11
C ILE A 90 20.83 31.29 17.20
N LYS A 91 21.33 30.08 16.94
CA LYS A 91 22.23 29.38 17.85
C LYS A 91 23.45 30.27 18.17
N GLY A 92 23.57 30.67 19.42
CA GLY A 92 24.65 31.55 19.91
C GLY A 92 24.22 32.97 20.31
N VAL A 93 22.95 33.34 20.10
CA VAL A 93 22.36 34.61 20.55
C VAL A 93 21.41 34.37 21.72
N GLY A 94 21.89 34.58 22.95
CA GLY A 94 21.05 34.58 24.15
C GLY A 94 20.47 35.97 24.45
N PRO A 95 19.57 36.10 25.46
CA PRO A 95 18.90 37.36 25.82
C PRO A 95 19.86 38.54 26.00
N ALA A 96 20.97 38.34 26.70
CA ALA A 96 21.98 39.40 26.91
C ALA A 96 22.73 39.81 25.63
N THR A 97 22.84 38.92 24.63
CA THR A 97 23.46 39.26 23.34
C THR A 97 22.45 39.95 22.42
N ALA A 98 21.18 39.50 22.42
CA ALA A 98 20.09 40.15 21.71
C ALA A 98 19.87 41.59 22.20
N ALA A 99 19.83 41.82 23.52
CA ALA A 99 19.68 43.15 24.10
C ALA A 99 20.80 44.12 23.65
N ARG A 100 22.05 43.62 23.59
CA ARG A 100 23.20 44.41 23.14
C ARG A 100 23.16 44.71 21.65
N LEU A 101 22.78 43.74 20.83
CA LEU A 101 22.61 43.91 19.39
C LEU A 101 21.53 44.94 19.05
N VAL A 102 20.38 44.89 19.74
CA VAL A 102 19.28 45.85 19.54
C VAL A 102 19.64 47.22 20.12
N LYS A 103 20.39 47.30 21.21
CA LYS A 103 20.86 48.58 21.78
C LYS A 103 21.83 49.31 20.83
N GLU A 104 22.71 48.57 20.16
CA GLU A 104 23.72 49.13 19.27
C GLU A 104 23.16 49.46 17.88
N PHE A 105 22.38 48.56 17.29
CA PHE A 105 21.93 48.66 15.90
C PHE A 105 20.44 49.01 15.73
N GLY A 106 19.69 49.12 16.84
CA GLY A 106 18.29 49.50 16.83
C GLY A 106 17.42 48.61 15.95
N VAL A 107 16.51 49.23 15.19
CA VAL A 107 15.61 48.53 14.26
C VAL A 107 16.32 47.90 13.06
N SER A 108 17.54 48.35 12.74
CA SER A 108 18.33 47.88 11.60
C SER A 108 19.21 46.66 11.92
N VAL A 109 19.07 46.08 13.11
CA VAL A 109 19.89 44.95 13.55
C VAL A 109 19.84 43.75 12.59
N LEU A 110 18.68 43.46 11.99
CA LEU A 110 18.54 42.36 11.03
C LEU A 110 19.25 42.66 9.70
N ASP A 111 19.21 43.91 9.25
CA ASP A 111 19.87 44.35 8.01
C ASP A 111 21.39 44.34 8.16
N VAL A 112 21.90 44.72 9.34
CA VAL A 112 23.33 44.67 9.67
C VAL A 112 23.82 43.22 9.74
N ILE A 113 23.05 42.32 10.36
CA ILE A 113 23.40 40.88 10.40
C ILE A 113 23.45 40.30 8.97
N GLU A 114 22.59 40.76 8.06
CA GLU A 114 22.49 40.25 6.70
C GLU A 114 23.56 40.82 5.76
N ASN A 115 23.72 42.14 5.70
CA ASN A 115 24.53 42.79 4.68
C ASN A 115 25.94 43.14 5.17
N GLU A 116 26.14 43.27 6.48
CA GLU A 116 27.39 43.77 7.07
C GLU A 116 27.79 42.97 8.33
N PRO A 117 28.00 41.64 8.21
CA PRO A 117 28.24 40.77 9.37
C PRO A 117 29.50 41.13 10.16
N ASP A 118 30.48 41.80 9.53
CA ASP A 118 31.70 42.26 10.20
C ASP A 118 31.43 43.32 11.27
N LYS A 119 30.40 44.15 11.11
CA LYS A 119 30.02 45.19 12.10
C LYS A 119 29.52 44.59 13.40
N LEU A 120 29.08 43.33 13.40
CA LEU A 120 28.67 42.62 14.63
C LEU A 120 29.84 42.47 15.61
N THR A 121 31.09 42.55 15.16
CA THR A 121 32.29 42.46 16.01
C THR A 121 32.50 43.68 16.91
N CYS A 122 31.87 44.81 16.60
CA CYS A 122 31.88 46.00 17.46
C CYS A 122 31.09 45.79 18.75
N VAL A 123 30.22 44.78 18.82
CA VAL A 123 29.44 44.45 20.02
C VAL A 123 30.29 43.58 20.96
N PRO A 124 30.48 43.99 22.23
CA PRO A 124 31.30 43.24 23.18
C PRO A 124 30.87 41.77 23.30
N GLY A 125 31.78 40.82 23.14
CA GLY A 125 31.50 39.38 23.26
C GLY A 125 30.96 38.70 22.00
N ILE A 126 31.02 39.36 20.84
CA ILE A 126 30.83 38.76 19.52
C ILE A 126 32.15 38.83 18.74
N GLY A 127 32.91 37.72 18.70
CA GLY A 127 34.09 37.61 17.82
C GLY A 127 33.71 37.25 16.38
N GLN A 128 34.68 37.29 15.44
CA GLN A 128 34.44 37.00 14.02
C GLN A 128 33.74 35.65 13.77
N GLU A 129 34.17 34.57 14.44
CA GLU A 129 33.53 33.26 14.28
C GLU A 129 32.06 33.24 14.73
N LYS A 130 31.72 34.06 15.74
CA LYS A 130 30.36 34.14 16.27
C LYS A 130 29.49 35.00 15.36
N ALA A 131 30.03 36.09 14.82
CA ALA A 131 29.38 36.92 13.81
C ALA A 131 29.03 36.11 12.54
N ALA A 132 30.00 35.34 12.02
CA ALA A 132 29.78 34.46 10.87
C ALA A 132 28.70 33.39 11.12
N ARG A 133 28.67 32.80 12.32
CA ARG A 133 27.61 31.85 12.72
C ARG A 133 26.23 32.49 12.79
N ILE A 134 26.13 33.71 13.35
CA ILE A 134 24.89 34.47 13.46
C ILE A 134 24.35 34.82 12.06
N HIS A 135 25.22 35.33 11.19
CA HIS A 135 24.89 35.63 9.79
C HIS A 135 24.37 34.40 9.04
N LYS A 136 25.11 33.29 9.11
CA LYS A 136 24.70 32.03 8.46
C LYS A 136 23.34 31.54 8.94
N ALA A 137 23.11 31.51 10.25
CA ALA A 137 21.85 31.05 10.83
C ALA A 137 20.65 31.94 10.43
N LEU A 138 20.83 33.27 10.34
CA LEU A 138 19.77 34.17 9.87
C LEU A 138 19.50 33.97 8.37
N LYS A 139 20.55 33.77 7.56
CA LYS A 139 20.44 33.52 6.12
C LYS A 139 19.68 32.23 5.82
N ASP A 140 20.02 31.14 6.52
CA ASP A 140 19.36 29.84 6.38
C ASP A 140 17.86 29.95 6.72
N LEU A 141 17.52 30.65 7.82
CA LEU A 141 16.13 30.88 8.23
C LEU A 141 15.34 31.70 7.19
N LYS A 142 15.91 32.80 6.69
CA LYS A 142 15.27 33.60 5.63
C LYS A 142 15.05 32.77 4.38
N ASN A 143 15.98 31.89 4.02
CA ASN A 143 15.85 31.04 2.86
C ASN A 143 14.69 30.05 3.01
N ILE A 144 14.58 29.40 4.18
CA ILE A 144 13.44 28.53 4.52
C ILE A 144 12.12 29.29 4.37
N ASN A 145 12.01 30.47 4.98
CA ASN A 145 10.78 31.26 4.95
C ASN A 145 10.43 31.71 3.52
N ARG A 146 11.43 32.07 2.70
CA ARG A 146 11.24 32.42 1.29
C ARG A 146 10.75 31.23 0.47
N ILE A 147 11.33 30.05 0.67
CA ILE A 147 10.91 28.82 -0.01
C ILE A 147 9.47 28.45 0.39
N MET A 148 9.15 28.54 1.68
CA MET A 148 7.81 28.28 2.18
C MET A 148 6.78 29.27 1.61
N ALA A 149 7.11 30.57 1.58
CA ALA A 149 6.25 31.58 0.97
C ALA A 149 6.06 31.36 -0.54
N PHE A 150 7.12 30.97 -1.25
CA PHE A 150 7.06 30.61 -2.65
C PHE A 150 6.11 29.43 -2.89
N LEU A 151 6.23 28.35 -2.12
CA LEU A 151 5.38 27.17 -2.26
C LEU A 151 3.92 27.46 -1.89
N GLN A 152 3.68 28.24 -0.83
CA GLN A 152 2.33 28.67 -0.43
C GLN A 152 1.67 29.58 -1.47
N GLY A 153 2.45 30.42 -2.17
CA GLY A 153 1.96 31.25 -3.27
C GLY A 153 1.32 30.48 -4.42
N TYR A 154 1.58 29.17 -4.52
CA TYR A 154 0.94 28.28 -5.50
C TYR A 154 -0.19 27.41 -4.93
N ASP A 155 -0.70 27.75 -3.75
CA ASP A 155 -1.72 27.01 -2.97
C ASP A 155 -1.25 25.61 -2.50
N LEU A 156 0.05 25.43 -2.28
CA LEU A 156 0.54 24.21 -1.62
C LEU A 156 0.40 24.35 -0.10
N GLY A 157 -0.32 23.40 0.51
CA GLY A 157 -0.47 23.35 1.97
C GLY A 157 0.86 23.18 2.69
N ILE A 158 0.93 23.66 3.94
CA ILE A 158 2.20 23.74 4.70
C ILE A 158 2.85 22.36 4.90
N GLY A 159 2.05 21.31 5.10
CA GLY A 159 2.56 19.94 5.20
C GLY A 159 3.27 19.45 3.93
N LEU A 160 2.74 19.78 2.75
CA LEU A 160 3.36 19.43 1.45
C LEU A 160 4.61 20.27 1.20
N ALA A 161 4.56 21.58 1.47
CA ALA A 161 5.70 22.47 1.32
C ALA A 161 6.90 22.01 2.16
N SER A 162 6.63 21.54 3.37
CA SER A 162 7.65 21.01 4.28
C SER A 162 8.31 19.73 3.75
N ARG A 163 7.55 18.84 3.10
CA ARG A 163 8.10 17.63 2.47
C ARG A 163 9.03 17.95 1.30
N ILE A 164 8.64 18.91 0.46
CA ILE A 164 9.46 19.37 -0.67
C ILE A 164 10.77 19.97 -0.15
N TYR A 165 10.70 20.84 0.85
CA TYR A 165 11.90 21.44 1.46
C TYR A 165 12.80 20.37 2.11
N ARG A 166 12.23 19.35 2.75
CA ARG A 166 13.03 18.26 3.32
C ARG A 166 13.83 17.50 2.26
N HIS A 167 13.29 17.39 1.03
CA HIS A 167 13.94 16.68 -0.06
C HIS A 167 15.01 17.51 -0.77
N TYR A 168 14.70 18.76 -1.15
CA TYR A 168 15.61 19.59 -1.95
C TYR A 168 16.38 20.65 -1.15
N GLY A 169 15.99 20.91 0.10
CA GLY A 169 16.58 21.97 0.92
C GLY A 169 16.54 23.31 0.20
N ASP A 170 17.69 23.96 0.14
CA ASP A 170 17.83 25.29 -0.44
C ASP A 170 17.63 25.31 -1.97
N ALA A 171 17.80 24.17 -2.66
CA ALA A 171 17.64 24.05 -4.10
C ALA A 171 16.16 23.99 -4.56
N THR A 172 15.21 23.98 -3.62
CA THR A 172 13.77 23.80 -3.92
C THR A 172 13.24 24.74 -5.00
N VAL A 173 13.56 26.04 -4.92
CA VAL A 173 13.02 27.03 -5.87
C VAL A 173 13.62 26.85 -7.27
N GLU A 174 14.91 26.53 -7.35
CA GLU A 174 15.62 26.33 -8.63
C GLU A 174 15.09 25.10 -9.36
N VAL A 175 14.98 23.97 -8.65
CA VAL A 175 14.46 22.71 -9.20
C VAL A 175 13.03 22.88 -9.72
N ILE A 176 12.17 23.57 -8.98
CA ILE A 176 10.77 23.78 -9.37
C ILE A 176 10.66 24.71 -10.59
N ARG A 177 11.50 25.76 -10.68
CA ARG A 177 11.53 26.66 -11.84
C ARG A 177 12.06 25.97 -13.08
N GLU A 178 13.05 25.09 -12.94
CA GLU A 178 13.60 24.33 -14.05
C GLU A 178 12.59 23.28 -14.56
N ASN A 179 12.07 22.44 -13.66
CA ASN A 179 11.09 21.42 -14.01
C ASN A 179 10.23 21.03 -12.80
N PRO A 180 9.00 21.58 -12.68
CA PRO A 180 8.11 21.27 -11.56
C PRO A 180 7.62 19.83 -11.56
N TYR A 181 7.70 19.12 -12.69
CA TYR A 181 7.31 17.70 -12.77
C TYR A 181 8.29 16.77 -12.07
N ARG A 182 9.52 17.22 -11.75
CA ARG A 182 10.47 16.44 -10.91
C ARG A 182 9.89 16.13 -9.54
N LEU A 183 9.06 17.03 -9.01
CA LEU A 183 8.37 16.80 -7.74
C LEU A 183 7.53 15.52 -7.77
N ALA A 184 6.93 15.17 -8.92
CA ALA A 184 6.10 13.97 -9.06
C ALA A 184 6.90 12.66 -9.14
N GLU A 185 8.21 12.74 -9.39
CA GLU A 185 9.11 11.59 -9.43
C GLU A 185 9.86 11.40 -8.11
N GLU A 186 10.28 12.51 -7.49
CA GLU A 186 11.29 12.50 -6.42
C GLU A 186 10.69 12.77 -5.02
N VAL A 187 9.51 13.42 -4.93
CA VAL A 187 8.90 13.77 -3.63
C VAL A 187 7.72 12.84 -3.32
N TYR A 188 7.88 12.02 -2.28
CA TYR A 188 6.83 11.11 -1.82
C TYR A 188 5.53 11.84 -1.47
N GLY A 189 4.41 11.32 -1.99
CA GLY A 189 3.08 11.89 -1.80
C GLY A 189 2.78 13.12 -2.69
N PHE A 190 3.73 13.55 -3.53
CA PHE A 190 3.49 14.58 -4.53
C PHE A 190 3.18 13.92 -5.88
N GLY A 191 1.90 13.92 -6.27
CA GLY A 191 1.47 13.27 -7.51
C GLY A 191 1.53 14.18 -8.74
N PHE A 192 1.50 13.58 -9.94
CA PHE A 192 1.46 14.31 -11.23
C PHE A 192 0.38 15.40 -11.25
N LYS A 193 -0.83 15.14 -10.75
CA LYS A 193 -1.93 16.12 -10.73
C LYS A 193 -1.59 17.40 -9.94
N LEU A 194 -0.82 17.28 -8.86
CA LEU A 194 -0.38 18.43 -8.07
C LEU A 194 0.76 19.17 -8.79
N ALA A 195 1.71 18.43 -9.37
CA ALA A 195 2.78 18.99 -10.19
C ALA A 195 2.24 19.72 -11.42
N ASP A 196 1.23 19.16 -12.09
CA ASP A 196 0.60 19.75 -13.28
C ASP A 196 -0.14 21.04 -12.95
N ARG A 197 -0.88 21.06 -11.83
CA ARG A 197 -1.51 22.29 -11.34
C ARG A 197 -0.49 23.37 -11.01
N LEU A 198 0.62 23.00 -10.38
CA LEU A 198 1.72 23.91 -10.08
C LEU A 198 2.36 24.45 -11.38
N ALA A 199 2.71 23.56 -12.31
CA ALA A 199 3.31 23.88 -13.60
C ALA A 199 2.48 24.88 -14.41
N LEU A 200 1.17 24.63 -14.53
CA LEU A 200 0.25 25.51 -15.26
C LEU A 200 0.13 26.88 -14.60
N LYS A 201 0.09 26.96 -13.26
CA LYS A 201 0.10 28.24 -12.53
C LYS A 201 1.43 29.00 -12.68
N MET A 202 2.52 28.28 -12.89
CA MET A 202 3.83 28.87 -13.18
C MET A 202 3.98 29.36 -14.62
N GLY A 203 2.97 29.12 -15.48
CA GLY A 203 2.97 29.56 -16.88
C GLY A 203 3.68 28.60 -17.83
N ILE A 204 3.87 27.33 -17.45
CA ILE A 204 4.35 26.31 -18.39
C ILE A 204 3.27 26.06 -19.45
N GLU A 205 3.69 26.05 -20.72
CA GLU A 205 2.78 25.81 -21.84
C GLU A 205 2.07 24.45 -21.72
N PRO A 206 0.76 24.37 -22.05
CA PRO A 206 -0.01 23.14 -21.97
C PRO A 206 0.55 21.98 -22.79
N THR A 207 1.27 22.23 -23.88
CA THR A 207 1.88 21.20 -24.73
C THR A 207 3.40 21.08 -24.52
N SER A 208 3.94 21.70 -23.47
CA SER A 208 5.38 21.67 -23.19
C SER A 208 5.93 20.24 -23.18
N PRO A 209 7.10 19.96 -23.81
CA PRO A 209 7.70 18.62 -23.81
C PRO A 209 7.88 18.03 -22.40
N LYS A 210 8.18 18.88 -21.40
CA LYS A 210 8.31 18.48 -19.99
C LYS A 210 7.00 17.90 -19.44
N ARG A 211 5.86 18.51 -19.81
CA ARG A 211 4.51 18.09 -19.41
C ARG A 211 4.13 16.78 -20.10
N VAL A 212 4.37 16.67 -21.42
CA VAL A 212 4.08 15.44 -22.19
C VAL A 212 4.87 14.25 -21.63
N ARG A 213 6.17 14.41 -21.39
CA ARG A 213 7.02 13.37 -20.78
C ARG A 213 6.51 12.94 -19.41
N ALA A 214 6.17 13.89 -18.55
CA ALA A 214 5.63 13.60 -17.22
C ALA A 214 4.25 12.90 -17.29
N ALA A 215 3.41 13.30 -18.25
CA ALA A 215 2.11 12.68 -18.49
C ALA A 215 2.23 11.23 -19.00
N VAL A 216 3.22 10.93 -19.86
CA VAL A 216 3.54 9.57 -20.30
C VAL A 216 3.91 8.68 -19.12
N ILE A 217 4.87 9.12 -18.29
CA ILE A 217 5.30 8.35 -17.10
C ILE A 217 4.12 8.15 -16.14
N PHE A 218 3.30 9.19 -15.93
CA PHE A 218 2.12 9.09 -15.09
C PHE A 218 1.07 8.11 -15.65
N ALA A 219 0.79 8.16 -16.96
CA ALA A 219 -0.12 7.22 -17.61
C ALA A 219 0.36 5.76 -17.48
N LEU A 220 1.66 5.51 -17.65
CA LEU A 220 2.26 4.19 -17.43
C LEU A 220 2.18 3.77 -15.96
N LYS A 221 2.41 4.67 -15.00
CA LYS A 221 2.23 4.37 -13.56
C LYS A 221 0.79 4.01 -13.24
N GLN A 222 -0.21 4.72 -13.79
CA GLN A 222 -1.62 4.39 -13.61
C GLN A 222 -1.99 3.03 -14.23
N LEU A 223 -1.42 2.69 -15.38
CA LEU A 223 -1.57 1.37 -15.99
C LEU A 223 -0.92 0.29 -15.12
N ALA A 224 0.24 0.57 -14.52
CA ALA A 224 0.89 -0.32 -13.57
C ALA A 224 0.06 -0.54 -12.29
N GLU A 225 -0.58 0.49 -11.76
CA GLU A 225 -1.55 0.39 -10.66
C GLU A 225 -2.78 -0.47 -11.03
N GLN A 226 -3.10 -0.58 -12.32
CA GLN A 226 -4.15 -1.46 -12.85
C GLN A 226 -3.66 -2.90 -13.13
N GLY A 227 -2.37 -3.17 -12.91
CA GLY A 227 -1.76 -4.48 -13.08
C GLY A 227 -0.99 -4.67 -14.39
N HIS A 228 -0.94 -3.70 -15.29
CA HIS A 228 -0.22 -3.82 -16.58
C HIS A 228 1.29 -3.58 -16.40
N THR A 229 2.14 -4.28 -17.15
CA THR A 229 3.60 -4.00 -17.17
C THR A 229 4.00 -3.13 -18.35
N TYR A 230 3.19 -3.13 -19.42
CA TYR A 230 3.39 -2.34 -20.62
C TYR A 230 2.08 -1.75 -21.16
N ALA A 231 2.21 -0.81 -22.09
CA ALA A 231 1.10 -0.21 -22.82
C ALA A 231 1.41 -0.14 -24.32
N PRO A 232 0.49 -0.56 -25.21
CA PRO A 232 0.56 -0.22 -26.63
C PRO A 232 0.53 1.30 -26.82
N ASP A 233 1.34 1.82 -27.73
CA ASP A 233 1.43 3.26 -28.00
C ASP A 233 0.06 3.93 -28.30
N PRO A 234 -0.91 3.31 -29.02
CA PRO A 234 -2.24 3.89 -29.21
C PRO A 234 -3.02 4.08 -27.90
N LEU A 235 -3.00 3.06 -27.02
CA LEU A 235 -3.67 3.13 -25.71
C LEU A 235 -3.02 4.19 -24.81
N LEU A 236 -1.68 4.27 -24.86
CA LEU A 236 -0.91 5.23 -24.10
C LEU A 236 -1.19 6.65 -24.59
N TYR A 237 -1.24 6.86 -25.90
CA TYR A 237 -1.57 8.14 -26.52
C TYR A 237 -2.94 8.65 -26.07
N GLU A 238 -3.98 7.81 -26.12
CA GLU A 238 -5.34 8.17 -25.67
C GLU A 238 -5.37 8.61 -24.21
N LYS A 239 -4.65 7.91 -23.32
CA LYS A 239 -4.55 8.29 -21.91
C LYS A 239 -3.82 9.62 -21.72
N VAL A 240 -2.75 9.88 -22.48
CA VAL A 240 -1.98 11.13 -22.40
C VAL A 240 -2.80 12.29 -22.97
N ARG A 241 -3.49 12.11 -24.10
CA ARG A 241 -4.38 13.11 -24.72
C ARG A 241 -5.53 13.52 -23.79
N ALA A 242 -6.02 12.62 -22.94
CA ALA A 242 -7.01 12.95 -21.91
C ALA A 242 -6.50 13.89 -20.81
N MET A 243 -5.18 14.04 -20.66
CA MET A 243 -4.53 14.91 -19.66
C MET A 243 -3.90 16.16 -20.29
N VAL A 244 -3.38 16.02 -21.50
CA VAL A 244 -2.75 17.08 -22.30
C VAL A 244 -3.68 17.36 -23.48
N LEU A 245 -4.51 18.40 -23.34
CA LEU A 245 -5.39 18.87 -24.42
C LEU A 245 -4.55 19.31 -25.62
N ASP A 246 -5.08 19.07 -26.82
CA ASP A 246 -4.47 19.44 -28.11
C ASP A 246 -3.06 18.86 -28.35
N LEU A 247 -2.78 17.68 -27.79
CA LEU A 247 -1.52 16.95 -28.02
C LEU A 247 -1.39 16.50 -29.48
N ASP A 248 -0.31 16.91 -30.14
CA ASP A 248 0.05 16.40 -31.46
C ASP A 248 0.71 15.00 -31.36
N PRO A 249 0.38 14.04 -32.25
CA PRO A 249 1.06 12.74 -32.30
C PRO A 249 2.59 12.81 -32.43
N THR A 250 3.13 13.86 -33.06
CA THR A 250 4.58 14.08 -33.22
C THR A 250 5.25 14.43 -31.90
N ASP A 251 4.66 15.31 -31.09
CA ASP A 251 5.14 15.66 -29.75
C ASP A 251 5.12 14.44 -28.81
N PHE A 252 4.08 13.61 -28.92
CA PHE A 252 4.01 12.35 -28.18
C PHE A 252 5.14 11.39 -28.58
N LYS A 253 5.38 11.20 -29.88
CA LYS A 253 6.48 10.33 -30.37
C LYS A 253 7.85 10.85 -29.96
N ALA A 254 8.07 12.16 -30.00
CA ALA A 254 9.30 12.79 -29.53
C ALA A 254 9.51 12.53 -28.02
N ALA A 255 8.47 12.72 -27.21
CA ALA A 255 8.52 12.44 -25.77
C ALA A 255 8.83 10.96 -25.46
N LEU A 256 8.32 10.01 -26.25
CA LEU A 256 8.67 8.60 -26.12
C LEU A 256 10.15 8.34 -26.45
N SER A 257 10.69 8.96 -27.50
CA SER A 257 12.10 8.84 -27.86
C SER A 257 13.01 9.37 -26.76
N ASP A 258 12.73 10.58 -26.26
CA ASP A 258 13.49 11.21 -25.18
C ASP A 258 13.49 10.35 -23.90
N LEU A 259 12.33 9.79 -23.53
CA LEU A 259 12.20 8.95 -22.34
C LEU A 259 12.91 7.60 -22.49
N GLU A 260 13.00 7.07 -23.71
CA GLU A 260 13.74 5.85 -24.03
C GLU A 260 15.25 6.09 -23.96
N GLU A 261 15.74 7.21 -24.52
CA GLU A 261 17.14 7.65 -24.40
C GLU A 261 17.57 7.85 -22.95
N ASP A 262 16.70 8.47 -22.14
CA ASP A 262 16.90 8.67 -20.69
C ASP A 262 16.74 7.37 -19.88
N LYS A 263 16.42 6.23 -20.52
CA LYS A 263 16.20 4.92 -19.89
C LYS A 263 15.12 4.96 -18.79
N LYS A 264 14.12 5.84 -18.95
CA LYS A 264 12.93 5.92 -18.09
C LYS A 264 11.84 4.97 -18.57
N ILE A 265 11.75 4.79 -19.89
CA ILE A 265 10.92 3.75 -20.51
C ILE A 265 11.76 2.79 -21.36
N ALA A 266 11.22 1.62 -21.64
CA ALA A 266 11.74 0.68 -22.61
C ALA A 266 10.65 0.40 -23.64
N ARG A 267 11.02 0.33 -24.92
CA ARG A 267 10.08 0.07 -26.01
C ARG A 267 10.44 -1.24 -26.71
N GLU A 268 9.42 -2.04 -27.03
CA GLU A 268 9.57 -3.28 -27.78
C GLU A 268 8.42 -3.48 -28.77
N SER A 269 8.71 -4.17 -29.88
CA SER A 269 7.68 -4.54 -30.85
C SER A 269 6.98 -5.83 -30.41
N ILE A 270 5.65 -5.75 -30.28
CA ILE A 270 4.80 -6.89 -29.91
C ILE A 270 3.75 -7.06 -31.02
N PRO A 271 3.99 -7.96 -32.00
CA PRO A 271 3.09 -8.16 -33.14
C PRO A 271 1.63 -8.43 -32.73
N GLU A 272 1.43 -9.19 -31.65
CA GLU A 272 0.10 -9.55 -31.13
C GLU A 272 -0.67 -8.34 -30.55
N ALA A 273 0.04 -7.27 -30.18
CA ALA A 273 -0.57 -6.02 -29.75
C ALA A 273 -1.03 -5.16 -30.95
N ALA A 274 -0.45 -5.35 -32.14
CA ALA A 274 -0.82 -4.64 -33.36
C ALA A 274 -2.17 -5.13 -33.92
N GLU A 275 -2.48 -6.42 -33.78
CA GLU A 275 -3.74 -7.03 -34.26
C GLU A 275 -5.02 -6.49 -33.59
N ARG A 276 -4.89 -5.65 -32.54
CA ARG A 276 -6.02 -5.12 -31.75
C ARG A 276 -6.45 -3.69 -32.11
N PHE A 277 -5.72 -3.01 -32.99
CA PHE A 277 -5.95 -1.60 -33.31
C PHE A 277 -6.03 -1.40 -34.83
N ASP A 278 -6.90 -0.48 -35.29
CA ASP A 278 -7.16 -0.18 -36.71
C ASP A 278 -5.92 0.38 -37.46
N ASP A 279 -6.01 0.42 -38.80
CA ASP A 279 -4.97 0.77 -39.81
C ASP A 279 -4.22 2.12 -39.62
N GLU A 280 -4.57 2.94 -38.63
CA GLU A 280 -3.96 4.25 -38.38
C GLU A 280 -2.53 4.15 -37.78
N TRP A 281 -2.18 2.99 -37.22
CA TRP A 281 -0.86 2.72 -36.62
C TRP A 281 -0.14 1.58 -37.35
N THR A 282 0.77 1.92 -38.26
CA THR A 282 1.51 0.95 -39.09
C THR A 282 2.66 0.23 -38.37
N ASP A 283 3.13 0.73 -37.22
CA ASP A 283 4.12 0.09 -36.33
C ASP A 283 3.69 0.26 -34.86
N VAL A 284 2.87 -0.65 -34.34
CA VAL A 284 2.43 -0.62 -32.93
C VAL A 284 3.56 -1.12 -32.05
N ARG A 285 4.27 -0.17 -31.43
CA ARG A 285 5.22 -0.46 -30.35
C ARG A 285 4.53 -0.46 -29.00
N CYS A 286 5.18 -1.13 -28.06
CA CYS A 286 4.75 -1.23 -26.69
C CYS A 286 5.77 -0.54 -25.79
N SER A 287 5.29 0.37 -24.95
CA SER A 287 6.09 1.16 -24.03
C SER A 287 5.86 0.68 -22.60
N ALA A 288 6.94 0.47 -21.85
CA ALA A 288 6.91 0.02 -20.46
C ALA A 288 7.85 0.88 -19.60
N LEU A 289 7.53 1.04 -18.32
CA LEU A 289 8.49 1.64 -17.38
C LEU A 289 9.74 0.76 -17.32
N SER A 290 10.93 1.34 -17.45
CA SER A 290 12.16 0.54 -17.61
C SER A 290 12.40 -0.44 -16.47
N PHE A 291 12.01 -0.09 -15.24
CA PHE A 291 12.15 -1.00 -14.10
C PHE A 291 11.20 -2.21 -14.18
N LEU A 292 9.97 -2.06 -14.70
CA LEU A 292 9.03 -3.16 -14.92
C LEU A 292 9.51 -4.05 -16.07
N HIS A 293 9.93 -3.44 -17.17
CA HIS A 293 10.49 -4.17 -18.32
C HIS A 293 11.69 -5.02 -17.92
N ARG A 294 12.64 -4.44 -17.17
CA ARG A 294 13.79 -5.18 -16.62
C ARG A 294 13.34 -6.29 -15.68
N SER A 295 12.36 -6.04 -14.82
CA SER A 295 11.85 -7.06 -13.89
C SER A 295 11.30 -8.28 -14.64
N GLU A 296 10.53 -8.08 -15.72
CA GLU A 296 10.06 -9.20 -16.55
C GLU A 296 11.21 -9.95 -17.24
N SER A 297 12.21 -9.22 -17.74
CA SER A 297 13.39 -9.84 -18.38
C SER A 297 14.22 -10.65 -17.39
N ASP A 298 14.55 -10.08 -16.24
CA ASP A 298 15.35 -10.73 -15.19
C ASP A 298 14.64 -11.98 -14.64
N VAL A 299 13.32 -11.92 -14.47
CA VAL A 299 12.50 -13.07 -14.08
C VAL A 299 12.51 -14.14 -15.16
N ALA A 300 12.28 -13.76 -16.43
CA ALA A 300 12.25 -14.71 -17.54
C ALA A 300 13.59 -15.45 -17.67
N ASP A 301 14.71 -14.72 -17.62
CA ASP A 301 16.06 -15.28 -17.71
C ASP A 301 16.32 -16.26 -16.57
N ARG A 302 16.02 -15.84 -15.34
CA ARG A 302 16.27 -16.65 -14.15
C ARG A 302 15.42 -17.90 -14.08
N ILE A 303 14.15 -17.83 -14.48
CA ILE A 303 13.26 -18.99 -14.55
C ILE A 303 13.74 -19.96 -15.64
N ARG A 304 14.15 -19.47 -16.81
CA ARG A 304 14.74 -20.30 -17.87
C ARG A 304 15.98 -21.05 -17.39
N ASP A 305 16.89 -20.36 -16.68
CA ASP A 305 18.07 -21.01 -16.09
C ASP A 305 17.69 -22.18 -15.17
N LEU A 306 16.64 -22.01 -14.35
CA LEU A 306 16.17 -23.06 -13.45
C LEU A 306 15.54 -24.23 -14.23
N VAL A 307 14.76 -23.94 -15.27
CA VAL A 307 14.16 -24.97 -16.15
C VAL A 307 15.25 -25.75 -16.88
N LEU A 308 16.24 -25.09 -17.49
CA LEU A 308 17.31 -25.75 -18.25
C LEU A 308 18.26 -26.55 -17.35
N ALA A 309 18.47 -26.10 -16.12
CA ALA A 309 19.31 -26.83 -15.16
C ALA A 309 18.61 -28.05 -14.53
N SER A 310 17.38 -28.40 -14.96
CA SER A 310 16.60 -29.52 -14.46
C SER A 310 17.17 -30.89 -14.85
N GLN A 311 18.21 -31.31 -14.12
CA GLN A 311 18.56 -32.73 -13.97
C GLN A 311 18.56 -33.09 -12.49
N ARG A 312 17.74 -34.09 -12.12
CA ARG A 312 17.61 -34.74 -10.79
C ARG A 312 18.06 -33.87 -9.62
N LEU A 313 17.15 -33.04 -9.11
CA LEU A 313 17.39 -32.14 -7.96
C LEU A 313 18.01 -32.86 -6.76
N PHE A 314 17.60 -34.11 -6.57
CA PHE A 314 18.08 -35.04 -5.56
C PHE A 314 18.44 -36.40 -6.14
N ARG A 315 19.43 -37.06 -5.52
CA ARG A 315 19.91 -38.40 -5.88
C ARG A 315 19.30 -39.46 -4.95
N PHE A 316 17.98 -39.48 -4.84
CA PHE A 316 17.25 -40.52 -4.11
C PHE A 316 16.02 -40.97 -4.90
N ASP A 317 15.49 -42.14 -4.56
CA ASP A 317 14.24 -42.64 -5.13
C ASP A 317 13.07 -41.83 -4.56
N VAL A 318 12.37 -41.11 -5.44
CA VAL A 318 11.29 -40.20 -5.03
C VAL A 318 10.06 -40.97 -4.53
N ASP A 319 9.81 -42.16 -5.06
CA ASP A 319 8.62 -42.93 -4.71
C ASP A 319 8.73 -43.56 -3.33
N ASP A 320 9.92 -44.03 -2.96
CA ASP A 320 10.18 -44.56 -1.62
C ASP A 320 10.07 -43.48 -0.55
N GLU A 321 10.54 -42.26 -0.84
CA GLU A 321 10.42 -41.12 0.07
C GLU A 321 8.98 -40.66 0.26
N ILE A 322 8.17 -40.67 -0.80
CA ILE A 322 6.76 -40.33 -0.69
C ILE A 322 6.07 -41.34 0.24
N LYS A 323 6.33 -42.64 0.08
CA LYS A 323 5.77 -43.68 0.97
C LYS A 323 6.22 -43.50 2.41
N ALA A 324 7.52 -43.27 2.64
CA ALA A 324 8.06 -43.03 3.98
C ALA A 324 7.39 -41.80 4.64
N ALA A 325 7.17 -40.74 3.87
CA ALA A 325 6.47 -39.55 4.37
C ALA A 325 4.98 -39.80 4.64
N GLU A 326 4.28 -40.61 3.84
CA GLU A 326 2.89 -41.03 4.11
C GLU A 326 2.80 -41.80 5.44
N GLU A 327 3.72 -42.73 5.69
CA GLU A 327 3.80 -43.49 6.93
C GLU A 327 4.14 -42.61 8.14
N ALA A 328 5.14 -41.73 8.01
CA ALA A 328 5.58 -40.84 9.08
C ALA A 328 4.55 -39.77 9.46
N THR A 329 3.75 -39.31 8.49
CA THR A 329 2.72 -38.29 8.73
C THR A 329 1.34 -38.87 9.04
N GLY A 330 1.13 -40.16 8.78
CA GLY A 330 -0.17 -40.82 8.89
C GLY A 330 -1.19 -40.32 7.86
N ILE A 331 -0.72 -39.74 6.75
CA ILE A 331 -1.55 -39.15 5.69
C ILE A 331 -1.52 -40.07 4.48
N SER A 332 -2.70 -40.45 3.97
CA SER A 332 -2.83 -41.10 2.68
C SER A 332 -3.01 -40.05 1.59
N LEU A 333 -2.08 -39.99 0.65
CA LEU A 333 -2.13 -39.11 -0.51
C LEU A 333 -2.92 -39.75 -1.66
N SER A 334 -3.54 -38.92 -2.50
CA SER A 334 -4.09 -39.35 -3.79
C SER A 334 -2.99 -39.50 -4.83
N GLU A 335 -3.26 -40.21 -5.93
CA GLU A 335 -2.32 -40.27 -7.06
C GLU A 335 -1.99 -38.90 -7.65
N GLU A 336 -2.95 -37.97 -7.66
CA GLU A 336 -2.71 -36.57 -8.05
C GLU A 336 -1.69 -35.90 -7.11
N GLN A 337 -1.83 -36.09 -5.80
CA GLN A 337 -0.90 -35.52 -4.82
C GLN A 337 0.49 -36.16 -4.90
N ARG A 338 0.58 -37.48 -5.12
CA ARG A 338 1.86 -38.17 -5.37
C ARG A 338 2.54 -37.64 -6.64
N GLY A 339 1.78 -37.46 -7.72
CA GLY A 339 2.26 -36.85 -8.96
C GLY A 339 2.81 -35.44 -8.74
N ALA A 340 2.08 -34.60 -8.00
CA ALA A 340 2.52 -33.25 -7.67
C ALA A 340 3.82 -33.23 -6.83
N LEU A 341 3.98 -34.14 -5.85
CA LEU A 341 5.23 -34.30 -5.11
C LEU A 341 6.39 -34.74 -6.01
N ARG A 342 6.15 -35.69 -6.92
CA ARG A 342 7.16 -36.10 -7.92
C ARG A 342 7.63 -34.91 -8.76
N THR A 343 6.69 -34.13 -9.28
CA THR A 343 7.01 -32.94 -10.07
C THR A 343 7.85 -31.94 -9.24
N ALA A 344 7.50 -31.70 -7.98
CA ALA A 344 8.24 -30.80 -7.10
C ALA A 344 9.66 -31.27 -6.76
N LEU A 345 9.85 -32.58 -6.57
CA LEU A 345 11.15 -33.16 -6.20
C LEU A 345 12.08 -33.39 -7.40
N GLN A 346 11.54 -33.50 -8.61
CA GLN A 346 12.32 -33.77 -9.83
C GLN A 346 12.79 -32.49 -10.54
N ASN A 347 12.08 -31.37 -10.37
CA ASN A 347 12.35 -30.13 -11.08
C ASN A 347 12.94 -29.06 -10.15
N ARG A 348 13.82 -28.19 -10.69
CA ARG A 348 14.35 -27.01 -9.98
C ARG A 348 13.35 -25.87 -9.89
N VAL A 349 12.37 -25.85 -10.79
CA VAL A 349 11.26 -24.92 -10.70
C VAL A 349 10.01 -25.67 -11.11
N SER A 350 8.96 -25.55 -10.30
CA SER A 350 7.68 -26.21 -10.56
C SER A 350 6.54 -25.46 -9.92
N ILE A 351 5.36 -25.63 -10.49
CA ILE A 351 4.11 -25.03 -10.00
C ILE A 351 3.15 -26.13 -9.57
N ILE A 352 2.55 -25.97 -8.39
CA ILE A 352 1.39 -26.74 -7.96
C ILE A 352 0.22 -25.78 -7.84
N THR A 353 -0.79 -25.97 -8.68
CA THR A 353 -2.02 -25.18 -8.65
C THR A 353 -3.21 -26.04 -8.26
N GLY A 354 -4.16 -25.48 -7.52
CA GLY A 354 -5.41 -26.17 -7.20
C GLY A 354 -6.39 -25.26 -6.47
N GLY A 355 -7.68 -25.56 -6.58
CA GLY A 355 -8.74 -24.83 -5.86
C GLY A 355 -8.76 -25.10 -4.36
N PRO A 356 -9.75 -24.56 -3.62
CA PRO A 356 -10.00 -24.91 -2.23
C PRO A 356 -10.31 -26.41 -2.09
N GLY A 357 -9.94 -27.03 -0.97
CA GLY A 357 -10.29 -28.43 -0.70
C GLY A 357 -9.53 -29.49 -1.53
N THR A 358 -8.53 -29.10 -2.32
CA THR A 358 -7.67 -30.01 -3.11
C THR A 358 -6.49 -30.59 -2.32
N GLY A 359 -6.24 -30.11 -1.10
CA GLY A 359 -5.19 -30.63 -0.22
C GLY A 359 -3.78 -30.10 -0.49
N LYS A 360 -3.63 -28.88 -1.03
CA LYS A 360 -2.32 -28.22 -1.25
C LYS A 360 -1.46 -28.16 0.01
N THR A 361 -2.03 -27.75 1.14
CA THR A 361 -1.27 -27.61 2.40
C THR A 361 -0.82 -28.96 2.95
N THR A 362 -1.64 -30.00 2.76
CA THR A 362 -1.26 -31.39 3.07
C THR A 362 -0.05 -31.82 2.26
N LEU A 363 -0.02 -31.47 0.96
CA LEU A 363 1.12 -31.74 0.10
C LEU A 363 2.39 -31.03 0.58
N ILE A 364 2.29 -29.75 0.94
CA ILE A 364 3.45 -29.01 1.46
C ILE A 364 3.97 -29.66 2.75
N ARG A 365 3.08 -30.12 3.65
CA ARG A 365 3.46 -30.83 4.87
C ARG A 365 4.25 -32.12 4.58
N CYS A 366 3.80 -32.93 3.62
CA CYS A 366 4.54 -34.13 3.20
C CYS A 366 5.88 -33.79 2.56
N LEU A 367 5.94 -32.77 1.70
CA LEU A 367 7.18 -32.32 1.08
C LEU A 367 8.21 -31.85 2.12
N VAL A 368 7.78 -31.01 3.07
CA VAL A 368 8.64 -30.53 4.15
C VAL A 368 9.20 -31.69 4.96
N ARG A 369 8.38 -32.71 5.24
CA ARG A 369 8.83 -33.90 5.95
C ARG A 369 9.95 -34.64 5.21
N ILE A 370 9.79 -34.85 3.90
CA ILE A 370 10.83 -35.46 3.05
C ILE A 370 12.13 -34.64 3.10
N LEU A 371 12.03 -33.31 3.00
CA LEU A 371 13.20 -32.43 3.04
C LEU A 371 13.92 -32.48 4.39
N GLN A 372 13.18 -32.55 5.50
CA GLN A 372 13.74 -32.70 6.85
C GLN A 372 14.47 -34.02 7.05
N GLU A 373 13.86 -35.14 6.65
CA GLU A 373 14.44 -36.49 6.79
C GLU A 373 15.72 -36.64 5.96
N ARG A 374 15.79 -35.93 4.83
CA ARG A 374 16.97 -35.89 3.96
C ARG A 374 18.00 -34.81 4.32
N GLY A 375 17.75 -34.01 5.36
CA GLY A 375 18.66 -32.95 5.79
C GLY A 375 18.87 -31.86 4.73
N ILE A 376 17.88 -31.61 3.87
CA ILE A 376 17.93 -30.59 2.83
C ILE A 376 17.44 -29.27 3.44
N SER A 377 18.28 -28.23 3.40
CA SER A 377 17.88 -26.87 3.80
C SER A 377 16.72 -26.35 2.93
N PHE A 378 15.66 -25.87 3.56
CA PHE A 378 14.52 -25.26 2.89
C PHE A 378 14.04 -23.99 3.61
N GLU A 379 13.34 -23.12 2.89
CA GLU A 379 12.66 -21.94 3.43
C GLU A 379 11.19 -21.97 3.01
N LEU A 380 10.30 -21.70 3.96
CA LEU A 380 8.86 -21.58 3.76
C LEU A 380 8.50 -20.10 3.71
N THR A 381 7.81 -19.67 2.67
CA THR A 381 7.43 -18.27 2.53
C THR A 381 6.06 -18.08 1.93
N SER A 382 5.46 -16.93 2.21
CA SER A 382 4.22 -16.47 1.57
C SER A 382 4.23 -14.95 1.35
N PRO A 383 3.45 -14.40 0.40
CA PRO A 383 3.36 -12.95 0.22
C PRO A 383 2.76 -12.19 1.42
N THR A 384 1.93 -12.84 2.25
CA THR A 384 1.26 -12.23 3.40
C THR A 384 1.65 -12.89 4.72
N GLY A 385 1.65 -12.10 5.81
CA GLY A 385 1.98 -12.59 7.15
C GLY A 385 1.02 -13.68 7.64
N ARG A 386 -0.28 -13.52 7.36
CA ARG A 386 -1.30 -14.51 7.74
C ARG A 386 -1.14 -15.84 7.03
N ALA A 387 -0.86 -15.83 5.73
CA ALA A 387 -0.63 -17.06 4.98
C ALA A 387 0.66 -17.75 5.44
N ALA A 388 1.72 -16.99 5.75
CA ALA A 388 2.94 -17.52 6.36
C ALA A 388 2.65 -18.18 7.72
N LYS A 389 1.91 -17.51 8.61
CA LYS A 389 1.54 -18.09 9.93
C LYS A 389 0.72 -19.38 9.80
N ARG A 390 -0.22 -19.43 8.86
CA ARG A 390 -0.97 -20.66 8.57
C ARG A 390 -0.06 -21.77 8.06
N LEU A 391 0.85 -21.43 7.15
CA LEU A 391 1.82 -22.37 6.61
C LEU A 391 2.69 -22.96 7.74
N GLU A 392 3.11 -22.12 8.68
CA GLU A 392 3.83 -22.53 9.90
C GLU A 392 2.98 -23.45 10.78
N GLN A 393 1.71 -23.12 11.04
CA GLN A 393 0.80 -23.97 11.83
C GLN A 393 0.59 -25.38 11.22
N VAL A 394 0.53 -25.49 9.89
CA VAL A 394 0.25 -26.78 9.22
C VAL A 394 1.53 -27.61 9.02
N THR A 395 2.66 -26.96 8.80
CA THR A 395 3.95 -27.64 8.59
C THR A 395 4.74 -27.87 9.89
N GLY A 396 4.45 -27.11 10.95
CA GLY A 396 5.23 -27.11 12.19
C GLY A 396 6.62 -26.49 12.05
N CYS A 397 6.88 -25.76 10.97
CA CYS A 397 8.18 -25.15 10.65
C CYS A 397 8.04 -23.63 10.50
N GLU A 398 9.07 -22.88 10.86
CA GLU A 398 9.07 -21.42 10.69
C GLU A 398 8.79 -21.04 9.24
N ALA A 399 7.82 -20.15 9.02
CA ALA A 399 7.50 -19.59 7.72
C ALA A 399 7.49 -18.06 7.78
N LYS A 400 8.07 -17.42 6.76
CA LYS A 400 8.26 -15.96 6.72
C LYS A 400 7.43 -15.32 5.60
N THR A 401 7.25 -14.01 5.67
CA THR A 401 6.82 -13.28 4.47
C THR A 401 7.99 -13.21 3.49
N ILE A 402 7.72 -13.08 2.18
CA ILE A 402 8.80 -12.91 1.19
C ILE A 402 9.67 -11.70 1.55
N HIS A 403 9.07 -10.60 2.02
CA HIS A 403 9.79 -9.41 2.46
C HIS A 403 10.75 -9.69 3.63
N ARG A 404 10.31 -10.47 4.63
CA ARG A 404 11.15 -10.85 5.78
C ARG A 404 12.24 -11.84 5.39
N LEU A 405 11.92 -12.82 4.53
CA LEU A 405 12.89 -13.77 3.98
C LEU A 405 14.01 -13.05 3.21
N LEU A 406 13.67 -11.98 2.49
CA LEU A 406 14.62 -11.20 1.71
C LEU A 406 15.36 -10.10 2.50
N GLU A 407 15.17 -10.04 3.82
CA GLU A 407 15.79 -9.04 4.71
C GLU A 407 15.56 -7.60 4.23
N TYR A 408 14.29 -7.20 4.14
CA TYR A 408 13.87 -5.85 3.80
C TYR A 408 14.50 -4.78 4.70
N LYS A 409 14.97 -3.67 4.12
CA LYS A 409 15.56 -2.50 4.79
C LYS A 409 15.00 -1.20 4.25
N PHE A 410 14.73 -0.24 5.14
CA PHE A 410 14.41 1.14 4.77
C PHE A 410 15.68 1.95 4.53
N GLU A 411 15.66 2.79 3.50
CA GLU A 411 16.69 3.77 3.22
C GLU A 411 16.27 5.15 3.76
N ALA A 412 17.25 5.96 4.15
CA ALA A 412 17.03 7.30 4.71
C ALA A 412 16.32 8.29 3.74
N ASN A 413 16.29 7.98 2.45
CA ASN A 413 15.61 8.74 1.39
C ASN A 413 14.12 8.38 1.24
N GLY A 414 13.58 7.47 2.06
CA GLY A 414 12.21 6.97 1.95
C GLY A 414 12.02 5.83 0.94
N GLY A 415 13.11 5.31 0.38
CA GLY A 415 13.13 4.08 -0.43
C GLY A 415 13.30 2.83 0.44
N TRP A 416 13.26 1.67 -0.20
CA TRP A 416 13.53 0.40 0.45
C TRP A 416 14.33 -0.53 -0.45
N THR A 417 15.11 -1.41 0.16
CA THR A 417 15.92 -2.41 -0.54
C THR A 417 15.89 -3.76 0.16
N PHE A 418 16.15 -4.83 -0.60
CA PHE A 418 16.33 -6.17 -0.05
C PHE A 418 17.81 -6.48 0.16
N ALA A 419 18.18 -6.87 1.38
CA ALA A 419 19.57 -7.25 1.66
C ALA A 419 19.94 -8.61 1.05
N ARG A 420 18.96 -9.50 0.82
CA ARG A 420 19.16 -10.73 0.03
C ARG A 420 18.90 -10.45 -1.44
N ASN A 421 19.87 -10.78 -2.30
CA ASN A 421 19.84 -10.52 -3.74
C ASN A 421 20.89 -11.39 -4.46
N ARG A 422 21.21 -11.08 -5.72
CA ARG A 422 22.20 -11.83 -6.52
C ARG A 422 23.60 -11.93 -5.90
N SER A 423 24.03 -10.93 -5.12
CA SER A 423 25.34 -10.93 -4.45
C SER A 423 25.29 -11.63 -3.09
N ARG A 424 24.20 -11.47 -2.35
CA ARG A 424 23.94 -12.15 -1.08
C ARG A 424 22.69 -13.02 -1.16
N ARG A 425 22.86 -14.27 -1.59
CA ARG A 425 21.75 -15.19 -1.83
C ARG A 425 21.19 -15.79 -0.53
N LEU A 426 20.02 -16.43 -0.64
CA LEU A 426 19.45 -17.26 0.41
C LEU A 426 20.34 -18.48 0.66
N GLU A 427 20.35 -18.97 1.90
CA GLU A 427 21.15 -20.13 2.32
C GLU A 427 20.43 -21.46 2.05
N ALA A 428 19.12 -21.42 1.80
CA ALA A 428 18.32 -22.61 1.56
C ALA A 428 18.38 -23.12 0.12
N LYS A 429 18.55 -24.43 -0.03
CA LYS A 429 18.51 -25.15 -1.30
C LYS A 429 17.11 -25.18 -1.92
N VAL A 430 16.03 -25.22 -1.13
CA VAL A 430 14.65 -25.23 -1.64
C VAL A 430 13.87 -24.06 -1.05
N VAL A 431 13.23 -23.26 -1.89
CA VAL A 431 12.30 -22.22 -1.46
C VAL A 431 10.89 -22.61 -1.87
N ILE A 432 9.99 -22.73 -0.90
CA ILE A 432 8.58 -23.09 -1.12
C ILE A 432 7.75 -21.85 -0.85
N VAL A 433 7.01 -21.42 -1.86
CA VAL A 433 6.15 -20.23 -1.79
C VAL A 433 4.68 -20.66 -1.83
N ASP A 434 3.94 -20.38 -0.77
CA ASP A 434 2.47 -20.54 -0.74
C ASP A 434 1.75 -19.23 -1.07
N GLU A 435 0.53 -19.33 -1.61
CA GLU A 435 -0.25 -18.20 -2.16
C GLU A 435 0.52 -17.41 -3.24
N ALA A 436 1.21 -18.12 -4.14
CA ALA A 436 2.03 -17.53 -5.19
C ALA A 436 1.25 -16.65 -6.19
N SER A 437 -0.08 -16.81 -6.28
CA SER A 437 -0.96 -15.97 -7.09
C SER A 437 -0.98 -14.49 -6.65
N MET A 438 -0.49 -14.18 -5.45
CA MET A 438 -0.42 -12.81 -4.92
C MET A 438 0.90 -12.10 -5.22
N ILE A 439 1.84 -12.75 -5.92
CA ILE A 439 3.18 -12.20 -6.20
C ILE A 439 3.14 -11.32 -7.45
N ASP A 440 3.45 -10.03 -7.29
CA ASP A 440 3.67 -9.12 -8.42
C ASP A 440 5.06 -9.30 -9.06
N ILE A 441 5.28 -8.67 -10.22
CA ILE A 441 6.52 -8.87 -10.97
C ILE A 441 7.78 -8.36 -10.25
N GLN A 442 7.64 -7.33 -9.40
CA GLN A 442 8.78 -6.75 -8.68
C GLN A 442 9.21 -7.67 -7.53
N LEU A 443 8.25 -8.19 -6.78
CA LEU A 443 8.50 -9.16 -5.72
C LEU A 443 9.01 -10.48 -6.30
N ALA A 444 8.47 -10.92 -7.46
CA ALA A 444 8.95 -12.08 -8.19
C ALA A 444 10.44 -11.93 -8.57
N ARG A 445 10.81 -10.78 -9.15
CA ARG A 445 12.21 -10.48 -9.50
C ARG A 445 13.12 -10.58 -8.28
N ALA A 446 12.75 -9.91 -7.19
CA ALA A 446 13.56 -9.94 -5.97
C ALA A 446 13.73 -11.35 -5.41
N LEU A 447 12.67 -12.15 -5.41
CA LEU A 447 12.70 -13.55 -4.99
C LEU A 447 13.66 -14.38 -5.85
N VAL A 448 13.51 -14.35 -7.17
CA VAL A 448 14.30 -15.21 -8.07
C VAL A 448 15.78 -14.82 -8.12
N GLU A 449 16.10 -13.52 -7.97
CA GLU A 449 17.48 -13.02 -7.88
C GLU A 449 18.17 -13.50 -6.61
N ALA A 450 17.43 -13.62 -5.50
CA ALA A 450 17.95 -14.09 -4.22
C ALA A 450 18.15 -15.61 -4.14
N LEU A 451 17.56 -16.40 -5.06
CA LEU A 451 17.72 -17.85 -5.08
C LEU A 451 19.16 -18.30 -5.35
N PRO A 452 19.69 -19.33 -4.64
CA PRO A 452 20.98 -19.96 -4.95
C PRO A 452 21.09 -20.39 -6.42
N ARG A 453 22.30 -20.39 -6.99
CA ARG A 453 22.52 -20.87 -8.38
C ARG A 453 22.01 -22.30 -8.60
N ASN A 454 22.16 -23.15 -7.57
CA ASN A 454 21.68 -24.54 -7.55
C ASN A 454 20.43 -24.72 -6.67
N GLY A 455 19.71 -23.63 -6.41
CA GLY A 455 18.47 -23.66 -5.63
C GLY A 455 17.29 -24.19 -6.43
N SER A 456 16.24 -24.56 -5.71
CA SER A 456 14.93 -24.95 -6.23
C SER A 456 13.87 -23.96 -5.79
N LEU A 457 12.87 -23.73 -6.65
CA LEU A 457 11.71 -22.89 -6.39
C LEU A 457 10.42 -23.70 -6.62
N LEU A 458 9.66 -23.94 -5.56
CA LEU A 458 8.30 -24.47 -5.65
C LEU A 458 7.30 -23.34 -5.44
N LEU A 459 6.43 -23.12 -6.43
CA LEU A 459 5.33 -22.16 -6.34
C LEU A 459 4.03 -22.93 -6.13
N VAL A 460 3.33 -22.64 -5.04
CA VAL A 460 2.02 -23.21 -4.71
C VAL A 460 0.99 -22.08 -4.69
N GLY A 461 -0.14 -22.28 -5.37
CA GLY A 461 -1.16 -21.24 -5.44
C GLY A 461 -2.46 -21.71 -6.06
N ASP A 462 -3.36 -20.75 -6.29
CA ASP A 462 -4.64 -20.97 -6.95
C ASP A 462 -4.76 -20.00 -8.13
N LYS A 463 -4.73 -20.54 -9.36
CA LYS A 463 -4.83 -19.77 -10.62
C LYS A 463 -6.18 -19.08 -10.83
N ASP A 464 -7.18 -19.40 -10.01
CA ASP A 464 -8.55 -18.89 -10.13
C ASP A 464 -8.87 -17.82 -9.06
N GLN A 465 -7.95 -17.59 -8.12
CA GLN A 465 -7.99 -16.44 -7.22
C GLN A 465 -7.71 -15.11 -7.95
N LEU A 466 -7.95 -14.00 -7.24
CA LEU A 466 -7.60 -12.67 -7.73
C LEU A 466 -6.09 -12.55 -8.01
N PRO A 467 -5.72 -11.89 -9.12
CA PRO A 467 -4.31 -11.61 -9.46
C PRO A 467 -3.68 -10.62 -8.46
N PRO A 468 -2.35 -10.42 -8.47
CA PRO A 468 -1.67 -9.59 -7.48
C PRO A 468 -2.13 -8.13 -7.57
N VAL A 469 -2.10 -7.38 -6.46
CA VAL A 469 -2.47 -5.94 -6.48
C VAL A 469 -1.47 -5.11 -7.29
N GLY A 470 -0.19 -5.49 -7.29
CA GLY A 470 0.86 -4.85 -8.07
C GLY A 470 0.86 -5.24 -9.56
N PRO A 471 1.77 -4.66 -10.34
CA PRO A 471 1.89 -4.89 -11.78
C PRO A 471 2.36 -6.31 -12.12
N GLY A 472 1.86 -6.84 -13.24
CA GLY A 472 2.17 -8.17 -13.75
C GLY A 472 1.25 -9.26 -13.21
N ASP A 473 1.40 -10.48 -13.74
CA ASP A 473 0.72 -11.68 -13.23
C ASP A 473 1.72 -12.84 -13.22
N PHE A 474 2.73 -12.76 -12.34
CA PHE A 474 3.86 -13.70 -12.35
C PHE A 474 3.40 -15.17 -12.34
N PHE A 475 2.47 -15.53 -11.45
CA PHE A 475 1.97 -16.90 -11.36
C PHE A 475 1.15 -17.30 -12.58
N GLY A 476 0.23 -16.44 -13.04
CA GLY A 476 -0.58 -16.69 -14.23
C GLY A 476 0.25 -16.79 -15.51
N ASP A 477 1.21 -15.89 -15.70
CA ASP A 477 2.12 -15.83 -16.85
C ASP A 477 3.02 -17.06 -16.92
N LEU A 478 3.55 -17.54 -15.78
CA LEU A 478 4.30 -18.80 -15.75
C LEU A 478 3.42 -19.98 -16.18
N ILE A 479 2.16 -20.03 -15.74
CA ILE A 479 1.22 -21.08 -16.13
C ILE A 479 0.90 -20.99 -17.63
N GLU A 480 0.59 -19.80 -18.15
CA GLU A 480 0.25 -19.58 -19.56
C GLU A 480 1.45 -19.86 -20.48
N SER A 481 2.68 -19.61 -20.01
CA SER A 481 3.90 -19.81 -20.80
C SER A 481 4.05 -21.26 -21.29
N GLY A 482 3.63 -22.25 -20.50
CA GLY A 482 3.87 -23.67 -20.73
C GLY A 482 5.32 -24.10 -20.54
N VAL A 483 6.19 -23.22 -20.02
CA VAL A 483 7.63 -23.44 -19.87
C VAL A 483 7.98 -24.15 -18.56
N VAL A 484 7.34 -23.75 -17.47
CA VAL A 484 7.58 -24.32 -16.14
C VAL A 484 6.74 -25.58 -15.98
N PRO A 485 7.27 -26.69 -15.44
CA PRO A 485 6.48 -27.88 -15.08
C PRO A 485 5.35 -27.55 -14.10
N ILE A 486 4.12 -27.94 -14.45
CA ILE A 486 2.91 -27.63 -13.68
C ILE A 486 2.19 -28.92 -13.30
N PHE A 487 1.77 -29.02 -12.06
CA PHE A 487 0.79 -30.02 -11.63
C PHE A 487 -0.50 -29.32 -11.16
N SER A 488 -1.64 -29.71 -11.74
CA SER A 488 -2.96 -29.19 -11.35
C SER A 488 -3.72 -30.21 -10.51
N LEU A 489 -4.02 -29.87 -9.27
CA LEU A 489 -4.86 -30.68 -8.39
C LEU A 489 -6.33 -30.35 -8.67
N ASN A 490 -7.06 -31.31 -9.24
CA ASN A 490 -8.46 -31.14 -9.63
C ASN A 490 -9.41 -31.96 -8.74
N GLN A 491 -8.90 -33.00 -8.08
CA GLN A 491 -9.70 -33.86 -7.23
C GLN A 491 -10.02 -33.19 -5.89
N ILE A 492 -11.31 -32.93 -5.67
CA ILE A 492 -11.84 -32.51 -4.36
C ILE A 492 -11.93 -33.74 -3.46
N HIS A 493 -11.32 -33.65 -2.27
CA HIS A 493 -11.36 -34.72 -1.27
C HIS A 493 -12.78 -34.96 -0.76
N ARG A 494 -13.10 -36.21 -0.38
CA ARG A 494 -14.48 -36.62 -0.02
C ARG A 494 -15.10 -35.74 1.07
N GLN A 495 -14.34 -35.39 2.10
CA GLN A 495 -14.76 -34.49 3.19
C GLN A 495 -15.07 -33.07 2.69
N ALA A 496 -14.37 -32.59 1.67
CA ALA A 496 -14.58 -31.27 1.08
C ALA A 496 -15.78 -31.23 0.10
N LYS A 497 -16.25 -32.38 -0.41
CA LYS A 497 -17.47 -32.45 -1.25
C LYS A 497 -18.76 -32.25 -0.46
N GLU A 498 -18.73 -32.46 0.85
CA GLU A 498 -19.87 -32.21 1.74
C GLU A 498 -20.09 -30.71 1.99
N SER A 499 -19.06 -29.89 1.71
CA SER A 499 -19.10 -28.44 1.85
C SER A 499 -19.71 -27.78 0.61
N MET A 500 -20.84 -27.09 0.78
CA MET A 500 -21.44 -26.27 -0.27
C MET A 500 -20.59 -25.05 -0.61
N ILE A 501 -19.73 -24.57 0.31
CA ILE A 501 -18.74 -23.53 0.02
C ILE A 501 -17.80 -23.99 -1.11
N VAL A 502 -17.24 -25.19 -0.97
CA VAL A 502 -16.32 -25.76 -1.97
C VAL A 502 -17.06 -26.04 -3.27
N VAL A 503 -18.22 -26.71 -3.21
CA VAL A 503 -19.03 -27.02 -4.42
C VAL A 503 -19.41 -25.75 -5.18
N ASN A 504 -19.89 -24.71 -4.49
CA ASN A 504 -20.25 -23.44 -5.13
C ASN A 504 -19.03 -22.68 -5.66
N ALA A 505 -17.88 -22.73 -4.99
CA ALA A 505 -16.64 -22.15 -5.50
C ALA A 505 -16.25 -22.78 -6.86
N HIS A 506 -16.28 -24.11 -6.98
CA HIS A 506 -16.01 -24.79 -8.25
C HIS A 506 -17.04 -24.45 -9.33
N LYS A 507 -18.33 -24.40 -9.01
CA LYS A 507 -19.38 -23.98 -9.95
C LYS A 507 -19.13 -22.58 -10.50
N ILE A 508 -18.88 -21.62 -9.61
CA ILE A 508 -18.60 -20.23 -9.98
C ILE A 508 -17.38 -20.17 -10.90
N ASN A 509 -16.31 -20.89 -10.57
CA ASN A 509 -15.09 -20.93 -11.39
C ASN A 509 -15.36 -21.47 -12.81
N SER A 510 -16.19 -22.51 -12.93
CA SER A 510 -16.63 -23.06 -14.22
C SER A 510 -17.63 -22.17 -14.97
N GLY A 511 -18.04 -21.02 -14.41
CA GLY A 511 -19.07 -20.16 -14.99
C GLY A 511 -20.49 -20.70 -14.81
N GLU A 512 -20.68 -21.69 -13.94
CA GLU A 512 -21.99 -22.21 -13.56
C GLU A 512 -22.57 -21.42 -12.40
N PHE A 513 -23.88 -21.18 -12.44
CA PHE A 513 -24.58 -20.51 -11.34
C PHE A 513 -24.51 -21.36 -10.06
N PRO A 514 -24.15 -20.77 -8.90
CA PRO A 514 -24.04 -21.50 -7.64
C PRO A 514 -25.40 -21.98 -7.14
N ILE A 515 -25.39 -23.05 -6.34
CA ILE A 515 -26.58 -23.57 -5.67
C ILE A 515 -26.86 -22.66 -4.48
N LEU A 516 -27.79 -21.72 -4.67
CA LEU A 516 -28.23 -20.79 -3.64
C LEU A 516 -29.40 -21.39 -2.86
N ARG A 517 -29.14 -21.85 -1.63
CA ARG A 517 -30.20 -22.21 -0.69
C ARG A 517 -30.69 -20.95 -0.01
N GLN A 518 -31.94 -20.60 -0.27
CA GLN A 518 -32.58 -19.46 0.38
C GLN A 518 -32.95 -19.87 1.80
N VAL A 519 -32.27 -19.30 2.79
CA VAL A 519 -32.49 -19.64 4.21
C VAL A 519 -33.66 -18.84 4.78
N TRP A 520 -33.95 -17.65 4.23
CA TRP A 520 -35.06 -16.80 4.64
C TRP A 520 -35.92 -16.33 3.46
N ALA A 521 -37.24 -16.49 3.59
CA ALA A 521 -38.21 -15.69 2.86
C ALA A 521 -38.43 -14.36 3.63
N LYS A 522 -38.84 -13.30 2.93
CA LYS A 522 -39.14 -11.99 3.54
C LYS A 522 -40.08 -12.16 4.74
N GLY A 523 -39.55 -11.99 5.96
CA GLY A 523 -40.34 -11.93 7.20
C GLY A 523 -40.63 -13.25 7.94
N SER A 524 -39.91 -14.35 7.67
CA SER A 524 -40.14 -15.64 8.35
C SER A 524 -38.96 -16.07 9.25
N GLU A 525 -39.26 -16.61 10.44
CA GLU A 525 -38.30 -17.34 11.27
C GLU A 525 -37.91 -18.69 10.62
N PRO A 526 -36.69 -19.20 10.85
CA PRO A 526 -36.26 -20.47 10.28
C PRO A 526 -37.12 -21.62 10.82
N THR A 527 -37.75 -22.38 9.93
CA THR A 527 -38.36 -23.67 10.31
C THR A 527 -37.25 -24.68 10.61
N GLU A 528 -37.37 -25.40 11.73
CA GLU A 528 -36.38 -26.36 12.26
C GLU A 528 -36.07 -27.55 11.33
N GLU A 529 -36.80 -27.71 10.22
CA GLU A 529 -36.77 -28.93 9.40
C GLU A 529 -35.65 -29.00 8.35
N VAL A 530 -34.85 -27.95 8.15
CA VAL A 530 -33.75 -27.98 7.17
C VAL A 530 -32.46 -27.49 7.81
N SER A 531 -31.53 -28.41 8.10
CA SER A 531 -30.16 -28.06 8.46
C SER A 531 -29.56 -27.22 7.33
N PRO A 532 -29.41 -25.89 7.51
CA PRO A 532 -28.95 -25.03 6.45
C PRO A 532 -27.43 -25.20 6.47
N GLY A 533 -26.91 -26.01 5.54
CA GLY A 533 -25.48 -26.32 5.43
C GLY A 533 -24.58 -25.07 5.40
N ASP A 534 -23.29 -25.25 5.18
CA ASP A 534 -22.27 -24.18 5.28
C ASP A 534 -22.36 -23.01 4.27
N PHE A 535 -23.40 -22.93 3.42
CA PHE A 535 -23.57 -21.85 2.44
C PHE A 535 -25.01 -21.31 2.40
N TRP A 536 -25.19 -20.05 2.76
CA TRP A 536 -26.49 -19.39 2.91
C TRP A 536 -26.64 -18.24 1.91
N PHE A 537 -27.86 -18.09 1.39
CA PHE A 537 -28.24 -16.95 0.55
C PHE A 537 -29.47 -16.24 1.11
N ILE A 538 -29.39 -14.92 1.21
CA ILE A 538 -30.46 -14.02 1.66
C ILE A 538 -30.75 -13.05 0.52
N GLY A 539 -31.93 -13.22 -0.10
CA GLY A 539 -32.35 -12.43 -1.26
C GLY A 539 -32.86 -11.05 -0.86
N GLU A 540 -32.12 -10.00 -1.23
CA GLU A 540 -32.55 -8.59 -1.09
C GLU A 540 -31.92 -7.74 -2.21
N ASP A 541 -32.72 -6.88 -2.83
CA ASP A 541 -32.31 -6.06 -3.96
C ASP A 541 -31.93 -4.63 -3.54
N ASP A 542 -32.51 -4.15 -2.44
CA ASP A 542 -32.28 -2.79 -1.94
C ASP A 542 -30.97 -2.67 -1.13
N PRO A 543 -29.99 -1.87 -1.56
CA PRO A 543 -28.67 -1.78 -0.92
C PRO A 543 -28.69 -1.30 0.53
N ASP A 544 -29.60 -0.39 0.91
CA ASP A 544 -29.73 0.07 2.29
C ASP A 544 -30.25 -1.07 3.18
N ARG A 545 -31.25 -1.84 2.73
CA ARG A 545 -31.67 -3.06 3.43
C ARG A 545 -30.60 -4.14 3.46
N VAL A 546 -29.79 -4.29 2.41
CA VAL A 546 -28.64 -5.23 2.44
C VAL A 546 -27.67 -4.84 3.56
N ARG A 547 -27.34 -3.56 3.69
CA ARG A 547 -26.50 -3.06 4.79
C ARG A 547 -27.11 -3.42 6.15
N ASP A 548 -28.38 -3.14 6.35
CA ASP A 548 -29.06 -3.40 7.62
C ASP A 548 -29.10 -4.89 7.96
N LEU A 549 -29.35 -5.76 6.97
CA LEU A 549 -29.28 -7.21 7.14
C LEU A 549 -27.87 -7.69 7.48
N VAL A 550 -26.82 -7.13 6.84
CA VAL A 550 -25.43 -7.46 7.21
C VAL A 550 -25.17 -7.11 8.67
N VAL A 551 -25.59 -5.92 9.12
CA VAL A 551 -25.42 -5.49 10.51
C VAL A 551 -26.19 -6.41 11.48
N GLU A 552 -27.45 -6.73 11.17
CA GLU A 552 -28.28 -7.64 11.96
C GLU A 552 -27.65 -9.04 12.06
N MET A 553 -27.08 -9.54 10.95
CA MET A 553 -26.39 -10.82 10.91
C MET A 553 -25.21 -10.87 11.87
N VAL A 554 -24.33 -9.87 11.77
CA VAL A 554 -23.08 -9.82 12.52
C VAL A 554 -23.32 -9.53 13.99
N ALA A 555 -24.24 -8.62 14.31
CA ALA A 555 -24.44 -8.15 15.68
C ALA A 555 -25.42 -8.99 16.50
N VAL A 556 -26.39 -9.66 15.87
CA VAL A 556 -27.49 -10.32 16.58
C VAL A 556 -27.59 -11.80 16.24
N ARG A 557 -27.71 -12.17 14.97
CA ARG A 557 -28.06 -13.55 14.59
C ARG A 557 -26.91 -14.53 14.77
N LEU A 558 -25.74 -14.22 14.21
CA LEU A 558 -24.56 -15.07 14.32
C LEU A 558 -24.04 -15.21 15.76
N PRO A 559 -24.06 -14.15 16.59
CA PRO A 559 -23.72 -14.29 18.01
C PRO A 559 -24.65 -15.20 18.79
N LYS A 560 -25.96 -15.20 18.50
CA LYS A 560 -26.91 -16.16 19.08
C LYS A 560 -26.60 -17.61 18.69
N MET A 561 -25.91 -17.83 17.57
CA MET A 561 -25.42 -19.14 17.14
C MET A 561 -24.05 -19.51 17.73
N GLY A 562 -23.47 -18.64 18.58
CA GLY A 562 -22.19 -18.88 19.25
C GLY A 562 -20.95 -18.44 18.48
N PHE A 563 -21.09 -17.61 17.44
CA PHE A 563 -19.95 -17.00 16.75
C PHE A 563 -19.59 -15.65 17.36
N ASP A 564 -18.32 -15.42 17.65
CA ASP A 564 -17.86 -14.12 18.14
C ASP A 564 -17.80 -13.06 17.01
N PRO A 565 -18.45 -11.88 17.16
CA PRO A 565 -18.41 -10.81 16.17
C PRO A 565 -17.03 -10.29 15.81
N PHE A 566 -16.07 -10.35 16.75
CA PHE A 566 -14.74 -9.79 16.56
C PHE A 566 -13.79 -10.82 15.94
N SER A 567 -13.73 -12.05 16.45
CA SER A 567 -12.76 -13.06 16.01
C SER A 567 -13.27 -13.97 14.89
N ASP A 568 -14.55 -14.36 14.92
CA ASP A 568 -15.06 -15.43 14.06
C ASP A 568 -15.70 -14.92 12.78
N ILE A 569 -16.25 -13.71 12.81
CA ILE A 569 -17.05 -13.12 11.73
C ILE A 569 -16.23 -12.06 10.99
N GLN A 570 -16.18 -12.18 9.67
CA GLN A 570 -15.63 -11.15 8.79
C GLN A 570 -16.64 -10.72 7.72
N VAL A 571 -16.91 -9.42 7.65
CA VAL A 571 -17.65 -8.85 6.52
C VAL A 571 -16.67 -8.56 5.38
N ILE A 572 -16.97 -9.05 4.18
CA ILE A 572 -16.15 -8.84 2.98
C ILE A 572 -17.02 -8.23 1.89
N ALA A 573 -16.69 -7.03 1.42
CA ALA A 573 -17.45 -6.33 0.37
C ALA A 573 -16.64 -6.14 -0.93
N PRO A 574 -17.27 -6.18 -2.12
CA PRO A 574 -16.59 -5.92 -3.39
C PRO A 574 -16.02 -4.51 -3.55
N MET A 575 -16.71 -3.49 -3.02
CA MET A 575 -16.35 -2.08 -3.19
C MET A 575 -16.10 -1.38 -1.85
N LYS A 576 -15.21 -0.36 -1.86
CA LYS A 576 -14.98 0.48 -0.69
C LYS A 576 -16.12 1.46 -0.42
N LYS A 577 -16.61 2.12 -1.48
CA LYS A 577 -17.67 3.12 -1.44
C LYS A 577 -19.04 2.53 -1.78
N GLY A 578 -20.10 3.23 -1.40
CA GLY A 578 -21.49 2.85 -1.63
C GLY A 578 -22.18 2.35 -0.37
N LYS A 579 -23.51 2.20 -0.42
CA LYS A 579 -24.36 1.86 0.74
C LYS A 579 -24.05 0.48 1.36
N ALA A 580 -23.66 -0.47 0.52
CA ALA A 580 -23.15 -1.78 0.95
C ALA A 580 -21.63 -1.90 0.69
N GLY A 581 -20.91 -0.79 0.82
CA GLY A 581 -19.45 -0.70 0.69
C GLY A 581 -18.74 -0.81 2.03
N VAL A 582 -17.43 -1.06 2.00
CA VAL A 582 -16.59 -1.24 3.20
C VAL A 582 -16.67 -0.05 4.16
N GLU A 583 -16.67 1.19 3.66
CA GLU A 583 -16.67 2.41 4.49
C GLU A 583 -17.96 2.51 5.32
N GLU A 584 -19.13 2.46 4.66
CA GLU A 584 -20.45 2.52 5.31
C GLU A 584 -20.68 1.32 6.25
N LEU A 585 -20.28 0.11 5.84
CA LEU A 585 -20.43 -1.09 6.68
C LEU A 585 -19.56 -1.02 7.93
N ASN A 586 -18.35 -0.47 7.84
CA ASN A 586 -17.50 -0.26 9.01
C ASN A 586 -18.14 0.72 10.00
N GLU A 587 -18.67 1.84 9.51
CA GLU A 587 -19.36 2.81 10.37
C GLU A 587 -20.61 2.21 11.03
N ALA A 588 -21.46 1.54 10.25
CA ALA A 588 -22.68 0.91 10.76
C ALA A 588 -22.39 -0.21 11.78
N LEU A 589 -21.39 -1.06 11.51
CA LEU A 589 -20.99 -2.12 12.43
C LEU A 589 -20.33 -1.57 13.69
N LYS A 590 -19.52 -0.51 13.58
CA LYS A 590 -18.92 0.17 14.73
C LYS A 590 -19.98 0.68 15.70
N GLU A 591 -21.01 1.35 15.20
CA GLU A 591 -22.06 1.92 16.05
C GLU A 591 -22.87 0.86 16.79
N VAL A 592 -23.03 -0.34 16.22
CA VAL A 592 -23.77 -1.44 16.87
C VAL A 592 -22.88 -2.30 17.76
N LEU A 593 -21.68 -2.66 17.32
CA LEU A 593 -20.77 -3.56 18.05
C LEU A 593 -19.94 -2.83 19.11
N ASN A 594 -19.66 -1.55 18.90
CA ASN A 594 -18.87 -0.72 19.81
C ASN A 594 -19.48 0.68 19.98
N PRO A 595 -20.72 0.83 20.50
CA PRO A 595 -21.39 2.13 20.60
C PRO A 595 -20.61 3.14 21.44
N SER A 596 -20.78 4.43 21.14
CA SER A 596 -20.19 5.51 21.92
C SER A 596 -20.75 5.49 23.35
N SER A 597 -19.87 5.69 24.33
CA SER A 597 -20.25 5.75 25.73
C SER A 597 -19.35 6.73 26.48
N PRO A 598 -19.84 7.44 27.51
CA PRO A 598 -19.02 8.42 28.25
C PRO A 598 -17.74 7.86 28.87
N GLY A 599 -17.66 6.54 29.07
CA GLY A 599 -16.50 5.87 29.65
C GLY A 599 -15.45 5.40 28.63
N LYS A 600 -15.69 5.54 27.31
CA LYS A 600 -14.74 5.15 26.27
C LYS A 600 -14.09 6.39 25.66
N ARG A 601 -12.77 6.34 25.50
CA ARG A 601 -12.02 7.41 24.86
C ARG A 601 -12.06 7.25 23.35
N GLU A 602 -12.11 8.37 22.65
CA GLU A 602 -12.18 8.45 21.18
C GLU A 602 -11.21 9.50 20.66
N ILE A 603 -10.55 9.22 19.53
CA ILE A 603 -9.64 10.13 18.86
C ILE A 603 -10.06 10.29 17.40
N LYS A 604 -9.99 11.53 16.89
CA LYS A 604 -10.40 11.87 15.53
C LYS A 604 -9.25 12.50 14.76
N THR A 605 -8.83 11.82 13.69
CA THR A 605 -7.82 12.32 12.75
C THR A 605 -8.51 12.70 11.42
N GLN A 606 -7.79 13.31 10.47
CA GLN A 606 -8.35 13.80 9.20
C GLN A 606 -9.01 12.73 8.30
N GLY A 607 -8.93 11.44 8.65
CA GLY A 607 -9.55 10.36 7.88
C GLY A 607 -10.26 9.26 8.66
N VAL A 608 -9.99 9.07 9.97
CA VAL A 608 -10.55 7.96 10.75
C VAL A 608 -10.84 8.42 12.19
N MET A 609 -11.98 8.01 12.73
CA MET A 609 -12.31 8.12 14.15
C MET A 609 -12.12 6.75 14.80
N LEU A 610 -11.20 6.66 15.76
CA LEU A 610 -10.92 5.43 16.51
C LEU A 610 -11.43 5.55 17.94
N ARG A 611 -12.06 4.48 18.43
CA ARG A 611 -12.66 4.33 19.76
C ARG A 611 -12.00 3.15 20.46
N GLU A 612 -11.83 3.23 21.77
CA GLU A 612 -11.42 2.07 22.57
C GLU A 612 -12.36 0.88 22.30
N GLY A 613 -11.76 -0.28 22.02
CA GLY A 613 -12.45 -1.50 21.62
C GLY A 613 -12.68 -1.66 20.11
N ASP A 614 -12.34 -0.67 19.28
CA ASP A 614 -12.51 -0.78 17.82
C ASP A 614 -11.64 -1.89 17.23
N LYS A 615 -12.20 -2.60 16.24
CA LYS A 615 -11.48 -3.54 15.38
C LYS A 615 -10.79 -2.76 14.26
N VAL A 616 -9.47 -2.79 14.25
CA VAL A 616 -8.64 -2.06 13.28
C VAL A 616 -7.77 -3.01 12.46
N MET A 617 -7.27 -2.52 11.33
CA MET A 617 -6.33 -3.21 10.45
C MET A 617 -5.21 -2.26 10.04
N GLN A 618 -3.99 -2.77 10.08
CA GLN A 618 -2.81 -2.08 9.56
C GLN A 618 -2.87 -2.07 8.02
N ILE A 619 -2.63 -0.91 7.40
CA ILE A 619 -2.69 -0.76 5.93
C ILE A 619 -1.32 -0.60 5.26
N VAL A 620 -0.28 -0.29 6.03
CA VAL A 620 1.11 -0.16 5.57
C VAL A 620 1.99 -1.09 6.40
N ASN A 621 2.96 -1.77 5.80
CA ASN A 621 3.88 -2.58 6.59
C ASN A 621 4.78 -1.67 7.44
N ASP A 622 4.74 -1.81 8.76
CA ASP A 622 5.72 -1.22 9.68
C ASP A 622 6.59 -2.34 10.26
N TYR A 623 7.80 -2.43 9.71
CA TYR A 623 8.76 -3.46 10.09
C TYR A 623 9.46 -3.17 11.42
N ASN A 624 9.49 -1.91 11.88
CA ASN A 624 10.06 -1.58 13.20
C ASN A 624 9.13 -2.08 14.31
N LYS A 625 7.82 -1.97 14.09
CA LYS A 625 6.77 -2.44 15.01
C LYS A 625 6.38 -3.90 14.77
N GLU A 626 6.95 -4.53 13.75
CA GLU A 626 6.61 -5.89 13.29
C GLU A 626 5.11 -6.11 13.03
N VAL A 627 4.44 -5.09 12.49
CA VAL A 627 3.03 -5.14 12.07
C VAL A 627 2.94 -5.02 10.55
N TYR A 628 2.13 -5.86 9.93
CA TYR A 628 2.04 -5.96 8.48
C TYR A 628 0.67 -5.59 7.96
N ASN A 629 0.62 -5.11 6.72
CA ASN A 629 -0.60 -4.79 6.01
C ASN A 629 -1.54 -6.00 5.98
N GLY A 630 -2.76 -5.81 6.47
CA GLY A 630 -3.77 -6.86 6.62
C GLY A 630 -3.81 -7.49 8.01
N ASP A 631 -2.85 -7.20 8.90
CA ASP A 631 -2.94 -7.59 10.30
C ASP A 631 -4.04 -6.79 10.97
N TRP A 632 -4.85 -7.48 11.77
CA TRP A 632 -5.96 -6.88 12.49
C TRP A 632 -5.63 -6.83 13.97
N GLY A 633 -6.14 -5.82 14.63
CA GLY A 633 -5.95 -5.61 16.05
C GLY A 633 -7.16 -4.97 16.68
N ARG A 634 -7.09 -4.85 18.00
CA ARG A 634 -8.10 -4.18 18.82
C ARG A 634 -7.49 -2.97 19.48
N VAL A 635 -8.16 -1.83 19.40
CA VAL A 635 -7.77 -0.65 20.17
C VAL A 635 -8.00 -0.94 21.65
N VAL A 636 -6.93 -0.98 22.44
CA VAL A 636 -7.00 -1.27 23.88
C VAL A 636 -7.17 0.00 24.70
N ALA A 637 -6.45 1.06 24.32
CA ALA A 637 -6.46 2.33 25.03
C ALA A 637 -6.21 3.49 24.08
N VAL A 638 -6.81 4.64 24.39
CA VAL A 638 -6.55 5.92 23.72
C VAL A 638 -6.07 6.92 24.77
N ASP A 639 -4.87 7.45 24.58
CA ASP A 639 -4.30 8.49 25.43
C ASP A 639 -4.47 9.86 24.76
N LEU A 640 -5.33 10.70 25.35
CA LEU A 640 -5.62 12.03 24.84
C LEU A 640 -4.61 13.09 25.30
N GLU A 641 -3.81 12.80 26.33
CA GLU A 641 -2.81 13.73 26.85
C GLU A 641 -1.54 13.69 26.00
N GLU A 642 -1.06 12.49 25.69
CA GLU A 642 0.11 12.27 24.83
C GLU A 642 -0.26 12.16 23.33
N GLY A 643 -1.52 11.89 23.00
CA GLY A 643 -1.98 11.71 21.62
C GLY A 643 -1.62 10.34 21.03
N GLU A 644 -1.53 9.32 21.88
CA GLU A 644 -1.14 7.96 21.49
C GLU A 644 -2.35 7.01 21.45
N VAL A 645 -2.30 6.01 20.57
CA VAL A 645 -3.27 4.91 20.52
C VAL A 645 -2.55 3.59 20.71
N LEU A 646 -3.03 2.78 21.64
CA LEU A 646 -2.52 1.43 21.91
C LEU A 646 -3.40 0.40 21.20
N VAL A 647 -2.81 -0.35 20.28
CA VAL A 647 -3.49 -1.43 19.53
C VAL A 647 -2.86 -2.76 19.90
N ASP A 648 -3.70 -3.75 20.20
CA ASP A 648 -3.28 -5.14 20.42
C ASP A 648 -3.54 -5.95 19.16
N PHE A 649 -2.47 -6.34 18.47
CA PHE A 649 -2.56 -7.12 17.24
C PHE A 649 -2.67 -8.60 17.59
N ASP A 650 -3.91 -9.09 17.55
CA ASP A 650 -4.22 -10.47 17.88
C ASP A 650 -3.60 -11.40 16.81
N GLY A 651 -2.58 -12.15 17.22
CA GLY A 651 -1.90 -13.11 16.35
C GLY A 651 -0.67 -12.59 15.58
N ALA A 652 -0.17 -11.39 15.85
CA ALA A 652 1.18 -10.99 15.45
C ALA A 652 2.18 -11.22 16.59
N ASN A 653 3.46 -11.47 16.28
CA ASN A 653 4.51 -11.65 17.31
C ASN A 653 4.80 -10.37 18.12
N CYS A 654 4.15 -9.25 17.80
CA CYS A 654 4.40 -7.93 18.34
C CYS A 654 3.51 -7.53 19.54
N GLY A 655 2.39 -8.22 19.78
CA GLY A 655 1.49 -7.93 20.90
C GLY A 655 0.91 -6.50 20.85
N LYS A 656 1.16 -5.71 21.90
CA LYS A 656 0.64 -4.34 22.03
C LYS A 656 1.59 -3.31 21.43
N VAL A 657 1.11 -2.58 20.43
CA VAL A 657 1.85 -1.59 19.65
C VAL A 657 1.26 -0.20 19.86
N ARG A 658 2.14 0.81 20.05
CA ARG A 658 1.76 2.21 20.19
C ARG A 658 1.85 2.94 18.86
N TYR A 659 0.89 3.83 18.63
CA TYR A 659 0.80 4.69 17.45
C TYR A 659 0.67 6.15 17.88
N ASP A 660 1.50 7.00 17.29
CA ASP A 660 1.38 8.46 17.42
C ASP A 660 0.32 9.01 16.47
N LEU A 661 -0.18 10.23 16.73
CA LEU A 661 -1.13 10.93 15.86
C LEU A 661 -0.76 10.96 14.37
N SER A 662 0.53 11.05 14.06
CA SER A 662 1.03 11.09 12.68
C SER A 662 1.04 9.75 11.96
N GLU A 663 0.87 8.65 12.69
CA GLU A 663 0.90 7.28 12.17
C GLU A 663 -0.49 6.65 12.13
N LEU A 664 -1.52 7.32 12.68
CA LEU A 664 -2.88 6.83 12.70
C LEU A 664 -3.51 6.71 11.30
N ASP A 665 -2.94 7.34 10.29
CA ASP A 665 -3.32 7.14 8.89
C ASP A 665 -2.92 5.76 8.35
N GLU A 666 -2.04 5.03 9.05
CA GLU A 666 -1.70 3.63 8.76
C GLU A 666 -2.71 2.62 9.31
N LEU A 667 -3.71 3.08 10.07
CA LEU A 667 -4.77 2.24 10.63
C LEU A 667 -6.12 2.54 9.96
N THR A 668 -6.93 1.50 9.79
CA THR A 668 -8.32 1.62 9.31
C THR A 668 -9.24 0.68 10.05
N LEU A 669 -10.55 0.97 10.09
CA LEU A 669 -11.54 0.06 10.67
C LEU A 669 -11.60 -1.24 9.87
N ALA A 670 -11.81 -2.36 10.58
CA ALA A 670 -11.69 -3.70 10.02
C ALA A 670 -12.89 -4.62 10.31
N TYR A 671 -14.03 -4.07 10.72
CA TYR A 671 -15.29 -4.81 10.82
C TYR A 671 -15.72 -5.35 9.44
N ALA A 672 -15.55 -4.52 8.41
CA ALA A 672 -15.65 -4.87 7.00
C ALA A 672 -14.31 -4.64 6.29
N THR A 673 -14.01 -5.50 5.32
CA THR A 673 -12.81 -5.38 4.48
C THR A 673 -13.15 -5.65 3.01
N SER A 674 -12.24 -5.29 2.10
CA SER A 674 -12.41 -5.61 0.68
C SER A 674 -11.94 -7.03 0.37
N VAL A 675 -12.42 -7.63 -0.73
CA VAL A 675 -11.98 -8.96 -1.18
C VAL A 675 -10.46 -9.02 -1.40
N HIS A 676 -9.86 -7.95 -1.94
CA HIS A 676 -8.42 -7.88 -2.15
C HIS A 676 -7.64 -7.94 -0.82
N LYS A 677 -8.12 -7.23 0.21
CA LYS A 677 -7.48 -7.20 1.53
C LYS A 677 -7.70 -8.48 2.34
N SER A 678 -8.65 -9.34 1.96
CA SER A 678 -8.88 -10.62 2.60
C SER A 678 -8.10 -11.79 1.98
N GLN A 679 -7.34 -11.55 0.89
CA GLN A 679 -6.47 -12.57 0.30
C GLN A 679 -5.45 -13.10 1.32
N GLY A 680 -5.14 -14.39 1.25
CA GLY A 680 -4.28 -15.09 2.22
C GLY A 680 -4.89 -15.26 3.63
N SER A 681 -6.07 -14.70 3.90
CA SER A 681 -6.80 -14.89 5.16
C SER A 681 -7.89 -15.94 5.02
N GLU A 682 -8.27 -16.58 6.12
CA GLU A 682 -9.47 -17.41 6.19
C GLU A 682 -10.20 -17.15 7.51
N TYR A 683 -11.52 -17.15 7.46
CA TYR A 683 -12.39 -16.81 8.59
C TYR A 683 -13.39 -17.93 8.85
N PRO A 684 -13.75 -18.22 10.12
CA PRO A 684 -14.83 -19.15 10.44
C PRO A 684 -16.12 -18.80 9.69
N VAL A 685 -16.55 -17.54 9.74
CA VAL A 685 -17.76 -17.05 9.08
C VAL A 685 -17.46 -15.85 8.21
N VAL A 686 -17.94 -15.86 6.97
CA VAL A 686 -17.88 -14.72 6.05
C VAL A 686 -19.28 -14.26 5.69
N VAL A 687 -19.51 -12.95 5.82
CA VAL A 687 -20.73 -12.29 5.34
C VAL A 687 -20.37 -11.37 4.19
N MET A 688 -20.98 -11.55 3.03
CA MET A 688 -20.67 -10.77 1.83
C MET A 688 -21.94 -10.17 1.23
N PRO A 689 -22.03 -8.83 1.13
CA PRO A 689 -23.06 -8.17 0.34
C PRO A 689 -22.77 -8.30 -1.16
N VAL A 690 -23.78 -8.65 -1.94
CA VAL A 690 -23.70 -8.81 -3.41
C VAL A 690 -24.84 -8.04 -4.08
N VAL A 691 -24.61 -6.76 -4.34
CA VAL A 691 -25.58 -5.84 -4.95
C VAL A 691 -25.16 -5.42 -6.36
N THR A 692 -26.13 -5.09 -7.21
CA THR A 692 -25.88 -4.68 -8.61
C THR A 692 -25.12 -3.37 -8.73
N GLN A 693 -25.18 -2.48 -7.72
CA GLN A 693 -24.37 -1.26 -7.66
C GLN A 693 -22.86 -1.55 -7.71
N HIS A 694 -22.45 -2.76 -7.33
CA HIS A 694 -21.05 -3.19 -7.38
C HIS A 694 -20.61 -3.67 -8.78
N PHE A 695 -21.41 -3.43 -9.83
CA PHE A 695 -21.24 -3.97 -11.18
C PHE A 695 -19.80 -3.97 -11.72
N VAL A 696 -19.06 -2.88 -11.50
CA VAL A 696 -17.66 -2.74 -11.97
C VAL A 696 -16.73 -3.81 -11.40
N MET A 697 -17.00 -4.28 -10.18
CA MET A 697 -16.21 -5.27 -9.45
C MET A 697 -16.81 -6.68 -9.49
N LEU A 698 -18.04 -6.86 -9.98
CA LEU A 698 -18.71 -8.16 -10.02
C LEU A 698 -18.09 -9.05 -11.11
N ARG A 699 -16.97 -9.69 -10.77
CA ARG A 699 -16.23 -10.62 -11.62
C ARG A 699 -16.13 -12.00 -10.95
N ARG A 700 -15.95 -13.04 -11.77
CA ARG A 700 -15.92 -14.43 -11.31
C ARG A 700 -14.84 -14.70 -10.27
N ASN A 701 -13.62 -14.25 -10.53
CA ASN A 701 -12.47 -14.41 -9.64
C ASN A 701 -12.65 -13.67 -8.31
N LEU A 702 -13.31 -12.51 -8.30
CA LEU A 702 -13.62 -11.76 -7.09
C LEU A 702 -14.62 -12.53 -6.20
N LEU A 703 -15.72 -13.00 -6.78
CA LEU A 703 -16.72 -13.78 -6.04
C LEU A 703 -16.13 -15.11 -5.54
N TYR A 704 -15.38 -15.81 -6.40
CA TYR A 704 -14.65 -17.02 -6.04
C TYR A 704 -13.69 -16.79 -4.88
N THR A 705 -12.85 -15.75 -4.96
CA THR A 705 -11.89 -15.42 -3.89
C THR A 705 -12.59 -15.14 -2.57
N ALA A 706 -13.69 -14.39 -2.59
CA ALA A 706 -14.46 -14.06 -1.39
C ALA A 706 -15.07 -15.31 -0.72
N ILE A 707 -15.69 -16.20 -1.51
CA ILE A 707 -16.30 -17.44 -1.01
C ILE A 707 -15.27 -18.36 -0.38
N THR A 708 -14.08 -18.49 -1.00
CA THR A 708 -13.00 -19.35 -0.49
C THR A 708 -12.35 -18.83 0.79
N ARG A 709 -12.71 -17.63 1.28
CA ARG A 709 -12.25 -17.15 2.59
C ARG A 709 -13.03 -17.78 3.76
N ALA A 710 -14.20 -18.37 3.52
CA ALA A 710 -15.05 -18.97 4.55
C ALA A 710 -14.65 -20.41 4.87
N LYS A 711 -14.49 -20.74 6.16
CA LYS A 711 -14.19 -22.11 6.63
C LYS A 711 -15.41 -22.91 7.06
N ARG A 712 -16.33 -22.29 7.81
CA ARG A 712 -17.48 -22.97 8.43
C ARG A 712 -18.81 -22.49 7.89
N LEU A 713 -18.92 -21.21 7.54
CA LEU A 713 -20.17 -20.63 7.05
C LEU A 713 -19.91 -19.46 6.10
N MET A 714 -20.52 -19.51 4.92
CA MET A 714 -20.56 -18.41 3.95
C MET A 714 -21.98 -17.87 3.82
N ILE A 715 -22.17 -16.56 3.99
CA ILE A 715 -23.47 -15.90 3.84
C ILE A 715 -23.38 -14.85 2.75
N LEU A 716 -24.17 -15.04 1.69
CA LEU A 716 -24.38 -14.06 0.63
C LEU A 716 -25.68 -13.29 0.88
N ILE A 717 -25.61 -11.96 0.94
CA ILE A 717 -26.78 -11.08 1.11
C ILE A 717 -26.88 -10.18 -0.11
N GLY A 718 -27.95 -10.30 -0.88
CA GLY A 718 -28.13 -9.46 -2.06
C GLY A 718 -28.97 -10.10 -3.15
N SER A 719 -28.74 -9.71 -4.40
CA SER A 719 -29.58 -10.12 -5.52
C SER A 719 -28.99 -11.29 -6.30
N LYS A 720 -29.85 -12.22 -6.74
CA LYS A 720 -29.46 -13.29 -7.66
C LYS A 720 -28.92 -12.74 -8.98
N ARG A 721 -29.41 -11.55 -9.39
CA ARG A 721 -28.92 -10.83 -10.59
C ARG A 721 -27.45 -10.44 -10.45
N ALA A 722 -27.05 -9.89 -9.31
CA ALA A 722 -25.65 -9.53 -9.06
C ALA A 722 -24.73 -10.76 -9.04
N VAL A 723 -25.19 -11.89 -8.46
CA VAL A 723 -24.47 -13.17 -8.53
C VAL A 723 -24.33 -13.63 -9.99
N ALA A 724 -25.40 -13.59 -10.78
CA ALA A 724 -25.38 -13.98 -12.20
C ALA A 724 -24.41 -13.12 -13.02
N ILE A 725 -24.40 -11.80 -12.79
CA ILE A 725 -23.44 -10.87 -13.41
C ILE A 725 -22.01 -11.30 -13.06
N ALA A 726 -21.71 -11.56 -11.78
CA ALA A 726 -20.38 -11.97 -11.36
C ALA A 726 -19.92 -13.30 -11.96
N VAL A 727 -20.81 -14.28 -12.09
CA VAL A 727 -20.48 -15.61 -12.67
C VAL A 727 -20.24 -15.51 -14.19
N ASN A 728 -21.07 -14.72 -14.88
CA ASN A 728 -21.04 -14.59 -16.33
C ASN A 728 -19.94 -13.65 -16.83
N GLN A 729 -19.58 -12.62 -16.07
CA GLN A 729 -18.38 -11.84 -16.34
C GLN A 729 -17.16 -12.76 -16.16
N GLY A 730 -16.36 -12.92 -17.22
CA GLY A 730 -15.19 -13.79 -17.24
C GLY A 730 -14.11 -13.38 -16.23
N LYS A 731 -12.93 -14.01 -16.34
CA LYS A 731 -11.72 -13.46 -15.70
C LYS A 731 -11.56 -12.02 -16.23
N GLY A 732 -11.23 -11.08 -15.34
CA GLY A 732 -11.19 -9.65 -15.66
C GLY A 732 -10.32 -9.28 -16.87
N ASP A 733 -10.31 -7.99 -17.24
CA ASP A 733 -9.48 -7.49 -18.35
C ASP A 733 -8.07 -8.08 -18.30
N ARG A 734 -7.65 -8.67 -19.43
CA ARG A 734 -6.36 -9.34 -19.54
C ARG A 734 -5.25 -8.34 -19.23
N ARG A 735 -4.44 -8.63 -18.21
CA ARG A 735 -3.24 -7.85 -17.90
C ARG A 735 -2.30 -7.90 -19.10
N LEU A 736 -1.68 -6.75 -19.37
CA LEU A 736 -0.73 -6.62 -20.46
C LEU A 736 0.64 -6.90 -19.87
N THR A 737 1.14 -8.11 -20.12
CA THR A 737 2.44 -8.62 -19.64
C THR A 737 3.29 -9.11 -20.81
N THR A 738 4.60 -8.94 -20.72
CA THR A 738 5.58 -9.42 -21.73
C THR A 738 6.26 -10.72 -21.29
N LEU A 739 6.10 -11.11 -20.03
CA LEU A 739 6.75 -12.26 -19.40
C LEU A 739 6.51 -13.58 -20.16
N VAL A 740 5.27 -13.86 -20.59
CA VAL A 740 4.93 -15.07 -21.37
C VAL A 740 5.79 -15.19 -22.63
N LYS A 741 5.92 -14.08 -23.37
CA LYS A 741 6.70 -14.02 -24.61
C LYS A 741 8.19 -14.17 -24.33
N LYS A 742 8.71 -13.48 -23.31
CA LYS A 742 10.12 -13.55 -22.90
C LYS A 742 10.54 -14.96 -22.48
N LEU A 743 9.67 -15.68 -21.76
CA LEU A 743 9.89 -17.08 -21.38
C LEU A 743 9.96 -18.02 -22.59
N ARG A 744 9.05 -17.86 -23.56
CA ARG A 744 8.98 -18.72 -24.76
C ARG A 744 10.13 -18.47 -25.74
N ARG A 745 10.45 -17.19 -26.03
CA ARG A 745 11.49 -16.81 -26.99
C ARG A 745 12.85 -17.43 -26.66
N GLY A 746 13.19 -17.40 -25.38
CA GLY A 746 14.48 -17.86 -24.89
C GLY A 746 14.75 -19.36 -24.98
N LEU A 747 13.73 -20.20 -25.20
CA LEU A 747 13.87 -21.64 -25.38
C LEU A 747 14.09 -22.02 -26.84
N LEU A 748 13.47 -21.30 -27.78
CA LEU A 748 13.69 -21.49 -29.21
C LEU A 748 15.15 -21.17 -29.59
N GLU A 749 15.68 -20.04 -29.09
CA GLU A 749 17.08 -19.65 -29.26
C GLU A 749 18.06 -20.63 -28.56
N GLY A 750 17.64 -21.27 -27.46
CA GLY A 750 18.46 -22.24 -26.71
C GLY A 750 18.51 -23.64 -27.34
N VAL A 751 17.47 -24.05 -28.07
CA VAL A 751 17.44 -25.32 -28.80
C VAL A 751 18.31 -25.24 -30.06
N GLU A 752 18.31 -24.10 -30.77
CA GLU A 752 19.19 -23.87 -31.93
C GLU A 752 20.68 -23.78 -31.56
N ALA A 753 21.02 -23.42 -30.32
CA ALA A 753 22.41 -23.38 -29.85
C ALA A 753 22.95 -24.75 -29.39
N ILE A 754 22.09 -25.77 -29.28
CA ILE A 754 22.43 -27.14 -28.82
C ILE A 754 22.38 -28.16 -29.98
N THR A 755 21.73 -27.83 -31.09
CA THR A 755 21.84 -28.52 -32.39
C THR A 755 22.96 -27.95 -33.23
#